data_AF-A0A2H6BK71-F1
#
_entry.id   AF-A0A2H6BK71-F1
#
_cell.length_a   1.000
_cell.length_b   1.000
_cell.length_c   1.000
_cell.angle_alpha   90.00
_cell.angle_beta   90.00
_cell.angle_gamma   90.00
#
_symmetry.space_group_name_H-M   'P 1'
#
loop_
_entity.id
_entity.type
_entity.pdbx_description
1 polymer ?
#
loop_
_entity_poly.entity_id
_entity_poly.type
_entity_poly.pdbx_seq_one_letter_code
_entity_poly.pdbx_strand_id
1 'polypeptide(L)'
;MSDVAAARPADRRSAFRLPIPFRLAARDLRGGVQGFIVFLGCLALGVAAIAGVGSLSRGLTEGLQREGRAILGGDAAFALMHREATPAERTLLEAKGRIATVATMRSMGRAASGDSTLIELKAVDGAWPMVGRATTEPAAPLPELLAVKDGAFGAAVDPALLARLDVKVGDRIEIGSSRFDIRATLTQEPDKLSDGVGFGPRVLVSEPALKASGLLQPGSLVRWSYRVAMPGEPSDDAVRALLADVEREAKGSGFEARSRLNAAPQLQRNVDRFTQFLTIVGLAALVVGGVGVANAISAFVDRKRNTIAILKSVGASGRTVFLVHLIEVAALGALGVAIGLVLGAAIPFGAAAALKGLLPLPLAPSIFPRELALAAAYGGLTALAFAFWPLGRAHDVPVAALFRDAIAPDRRYPRLGYMVATGLAAAALAGLAVFAAYDRRIATAFVVATIGAFIALRLISWGIMAVAARLPRPKRVELKLALANVHRPGALTPSVVMSLGLGLVLLVALTLIDSSIRRQLSNELPQKAPAFFFLDIPSTERERFAEVVKAKAPEADFNSTPMLRGSIVSLKGEPSEDAAVDPESRWALRGDRGVTFSATAPEGSTVISGEWWPADYAGPPLVSFDRRLAEGLRLKVGDEIGVNVLGRTITAKVANLREIHWETMGINFFMVFSPNAFAGAPYMTLATVGFPQGAGDAKELGLLRDLTRDFPTMTAIRVKDALTAIEAIVGNLALAIRAASGVTLVASILVLAGALAAGHRRRVYEAVVLKTLGATRGRLLAAFAAEYALLGLVTAVFGLVVGSLAAWAVATEIMRIDFWFDPVGAGGAALVALVLTIVLGLVGTWRILGETPARHLRNL
;
A
#
# COMPACT_ATOMS: atom_id res chain seq x y z
N MET A 1 -67.31 -46.01 51.51
CA MET A 1 -68.05 -44.88 50.92
C MET A 1 -67.04 -43.75 50.79
N SER A 2 -66.24 -43.70 49.73
CA SER A 2 -66.54 -43.34 48.32
C SER A 2 -66.02 -41.93 48.04
N ASP A 3 -65.02 -41.88 47.17
CA ASP A 3 -64.44 -40.80 46.36
C ASP A 3 -65.11 -39.43 46.37
N VAL A 4 -64.30 -38.36 46.38
CA VAL A 4 -64.16 -37.45 45.21
C VAL A 4 -62.75 -36.83 45.20
N ALA A 5 -62.14 -36.90 44.01
CA ALA A 5 -60.81 -36.44 43.66
C ALA A 5 -60.72 -34.95 43.30
N ALA A 6 -59.47 -34.46 43.36
CA ALA A 6 -58.83 -33.49 42.46
C ALA A 6 -59.42 -32.08 42.25
N ALA A 7 -58.65 -31.07 42.68
CA ALA A 7 -58.22 -29.98 41.80
C ALA A 7 -57.02 -29.22 42.41
N ARG A 8 -55.81 -29.54 41.96
CA ARG A 8 -54.68 -28.59 41.95
C ARG A 8 -54.72 -27.85 40.61
N PRO A 9 -54.66 -26.51 40.62
CA PRO A 9 -53.97 -25.77 39.57
C PRO A 9 -52.92 -24.86 40.23
N ALA A 10 -51.81 -24.46 39.63
CA ALA A 10 -51.10 -24.84 38.43
C ALA A 10 -49.75 -24.10 38.54
N ASP A 11 -48.69 -24.77 38.09
CA ASP A 11 -47.66 -24.15 37.24
C ASP A 11 -46.96 -22.87 37.75
N ARG A 12 -45.96 -23.04 38.64
CA ARG A 12 -44.86 -22.06 38.77
C ARG A 12 -44.03 -22.08 37.48
N ARG A 13 -44.50 -21.40 36.44
CA ARG A 13 -43.64 -21.02 35.31
C ARG A 13 -42.54 -20.11 35.83
N SER A 14 -41.32 -20.64 35.97
CA SER A 14 -40.11 -19.84 36.13
C SER A 14 -39.87 -19.07 34.83
N ALA A 15 -40.58 -17.95 34.65
CA ALA A 15 -40.16 -16.97 33.66
C ALA A 15 -38.74 -16.53 34.05
N PHE A 16 -37.78 -16.70 33.16
CA PHE A 16 -36.44 -16.13 33.25
C PHE A 16 -36.55 -14.63 33.54
N ARG A 17 -36.58 -14.22 34.81
CA ARG A 17 -36.60 -12.81 35.18
C ARG A 17 -35.18 -12.29 35.00
N LEU A 18 -34.96 -11.56 33.91
CA LEU A 18 -33.71 -10.85 33.64
C LEU A 18 -33.22 -10.12 34.91
N PRO A 19 -31.91 -10.22 35.25
CA PRO A 19 -31.35 -9.55 36.42
C PRO A 19 -31.70 -8.06 36.45
N ILE A 20 -31.86 -7.49 37.65
CA ILE A 20 -32.24 -6.08 37.85
C ILE A 20 -31.38 -5.11 37.01
N PRO A 21 -30.04 -5.27 36.88
CA PRO A 21 -29.23 -4.41 36.04
C PRO A 21 -29.64 -4.39 34.56
N PHE A 22 -29.99 -5.55 33.99
CA PHE A 22 -30.42 -5.66 32.59
C PHE A 22 -31.77 -4.97 32.36
N ARG A 23 -32.70 -5.12 33.29
CA ARG A 23 -34.03 -4.47 33.20
C ARG A 23 -33.92 -2.96 33.30
N LEU A 24 -33.08 -2.45 34.20
CA LEU A 24 -32.85 -1.02 34.35
C LEU A 24 -32.18 -0.45 33.10
N ALA A 25 -31.12 -1.09 32.60
CA ALA A 25 -30.44 -0.71 31.37
C ALA A 25 -31.38 -0.69 30.16
N ALA A 26 -32.20 -1.74 29.97
CA ALA A 26 -33.15 -1.81 28.86
C ALA A 26 -34.23 -0.73 28.93
N ARG A 27 -34.68 -0.36 30.14
CA ARG A 27 -35.64 0.73 30.33
C ARG A 27 -35.02 2.09 30.07
N ASP A 28 -33.76 2.28 30.45
CA ASP A 28 -33.03 3.53 30.25
C ASP A 28 -32.70 3.77 28.77
N LEU A 29 -32.30 2.71 28.03
CA LEU A 29 -32.07 2.79 26.58
C LEU A 29 -33.32 3.18 25.77
N ARG A 30 -34.54 2.88 26.27
CA ARG A 30 -35.80 3.33 25.66
C ARG A 30 -36.04 4.84 25.80
N GLY A 31 -35.37 5.49 26.75
CA GLY A 31 -35.45 6.94 26.97
C GLY A 31 -34.69 7.78 25.93
N GLY A 32 -33.93 7.15 25.02
CA GLY A 32 -33.32 7.79 23.85
C GLY A 32 -31.80 7.63 23.77
N VAL A 33 -31.27 7.56 22.54
CA VAL A 33 -29.84 7.40 22.23
C VAL A 33 -29.13 8.72 21.90
N GLN A 34 -29.77 9.87 22.18
CA GLN A 34 -29.36 11.22 21.75
C GLN A 34 -27.99 11.72 22.28
N GLY A 35 -27.22 10.88 22.97
CA GLY A 35 -25.84 11.16 23.40
C GLY A 35 -24.80 10.13 22.95
N PHE A 36 -25.19 9.12 22.18
CA PHE A 36 -24.35 7.98 21.79
C PHE A 36 -24.01 7.93 20.30
N ILE A 37 -24.51 8.87 19.49
CA ILE A 37 -24.24 8.90 18.04
C ILE A 37 -22.74 9.00 17.76
N VAL A 38 -22.01 9.83 18.50
CA VAL A 38 -20.55 9.95 18.36
C VAL A 38 -19.85 8.65 18.75
N PHE A 39 -20.28 7.99 19.84
CA PHE A 39 -19.76 6.69 20.27
C PHE A 39 -19.97 5.62 19.19
N LEU A 40 -21.21 5.50 18.68
CA LEU A 40 -21.57 4.56 17.62
C LEU A 40 -20.79 4.84 16.33
N GLY A 41 -20.70 6.10 15.91
CA GLY A 41 -19.97 6.50 14.70
C GLY A 41 -18.47 6.22 14.80
N CYS A 42 -17.84 6.55 15.92
CA CYS A 42 -16.41 6.27 16.14
C CYS A 42 -16.12 4.77 16.12
N LEU A 43 -16.94 3.98 16.82
CA LEU A 43 -16.75 2.54 16.91
C LEU A 43 -17.05 1.83 15.59
N ALA A 44 -18.16 2.20 14.91
CA ALA A 44 -18.52 1.63 13.62
C ALA A 44 -17.48 1.94 12.55
N LEU A 45 -16.96 3.17 12.51
CA LEU A 45 -15.95 3.56 11.53
C LEU A 45 -14.60 2.85 11.78
N GLY A 46 -14.16 2.74 13.03
CA GLY A 46 -12.93 2.01 13.38
C GLY A 46 -13.02 0.52 13.04
N VAL A 47 -14.16 -0.12 13.35
CA VAL A 47 -14.40 -1.54 13.02
C VAL A 47 -14.54 -1.74 11.52
N ALA A 48 -15.24 -0.85 10.81
CA ALA A 48 -15.38 -0.91 9.35
C ALA A 48 -14.03 -0.78 8.64
N ALA A 49 -13.15 0.11 9.10
CA ALA A 49 -11.81 0.28 8.55
C ALA A 49 -11.00 -1.01 8.69
N ILE A 50 -10.95 -1.62 9.87
CA ILE A 50 -10.20 -2.87 10.09
C ILE A 50 -10.82 -4.03 9.32
N ALA A 51 -12.13 -4.21 9.40
CA ALA A 51 -12.85 -5.27 8.70
C ALA A 51 -12.68 -5.17 7.18
N GLY A 52 -12.83 -3.96 6.62
CA GLY A 52 -12.74 -3.72 5.19
C GLY A 52 -11.33 -3.91 4.64
N VAL A 53 -10.32 -3.38 5.34
CA VAL A 53 -8.92 -3.56 4.95
C VAL A 53 -8.52 -5.03 5.02
N GLY A 54 -8.81 -5.71 6.14
CA GLY A 54 -8.50 -7.13 6.30
C GLY A 54 -9.18 -7.98 5.24
N SER A 55 -10.47 -7.73 4.99
CA SER A 55 -11.25 -8.45 3.98
C SER A 55 -10.75 -8.18 2.55
N LEU A 56 -10.41 -6.93 2.21
CA LEU A 56 -9.89 -6.58 0.89
C LEU A 56 -8.52 -7.23 0.64
N SER A 57 -7.62 -7.17 1.62
CA SER A 57 -6.32 -7.83 1.55
C SER A 57 -6.46 -9.34 1.39
N ARG A 58 -7.35 -9.96 2.18
CA ARG A 58 -7.64 -11.39 2.11
C ARG A 58 -8.18 -11.76 0.73
N GLY A 59 -9.17 -11.02 0.23
CA GLY A 59 -9.77 -11.29 -1.06
C GLY A 59 -8.83 -11.10 -2.24
N LEU A 60 -7.86 -10.19 -2.14
CA LEU A 60 -6.82 -10.03 -3.15
C LEU A 60 -5.79 -11.17 -3.08
N THR A 61 -5.36 -11.56 -1.88
CA THR A 61 -4.39 -12.65 -1.70
C THR A 61 -4.98 -14.01 -2.10
N GLU A 62 -6.18 -14.33 -1.63
CA GLU A 62 -6.89 -15.57 -1.96
C GLU A 62 -7.32 -15.59 -3.43
N GLY A 63 -7.68 -14.43 -3.99
CA GLY A 63 -7.94 -14.28 -5.41
C GLY A 63 -6.72 -14.60 -6.27
N LEU A 64 -5.55 -14.05 -5.91
CA LEU A 64 -4.27 -14.34 -6.58
C LEU A 64 -3.84 -15.80 -6.41
N GLN A 65 -4.05 -16.40 -5.22
CA GLN A 65 -3.70 -17.81 -4.98
C GLN A 65 -4.62 -18.77 -5.73
N ARG A 66 -5.94 -18.50 -5.73
CA ARG A 66 -6.93 -19.32 -6.45
C ARG A 66 -6.69 -19.27 -7.95
N GLU A 67 -6.45 -18.08 -8.49
CA GLU A 67 -6.11 -17.90 -9.90
C GLU A 67 -4.63 -18.19 -10.19
N GLY A 68 -3.81 -18.55 -9.19
CA GLY A 68 -2.36 -18.67 -9.33
C GLY A 68 -1.94 -19.67 -10.41
N ARG A 69 -2.70 -20.76 -10.56
CA ARG A 69 -2.49 -21.77 -11.63
C ARG A 69 -2.85 -21.21 -13.02
N ALA A 70 -3.90 -20.40 -13.13
CA ALA A 70 -4.31 -19.76 -14.38
C ALA A 70 -3.37 -18.60 -14.76
N ILE A 71 -3.00 -17.76 -13.79
CA ILE A 71 -2.03 -16.66 -13.92
C ILE A 71 -0.69 -17.19 -14.42
N LEU A 72 -0.21 -18.31 -13.84
CA LEU A 72 1.04 -18.92 -14.28
C LEU A 72 0.90 -19.69 -15.59
N GLY A 73 -0.31 -20.17 -15.91
CA GLY A 73 -0.61 -21.08 -17.02
C GLY A 73 -0.19 -22.54 -16.75
N GLY A 74 -0.06 -22.93 -15.48
CA GLY A 74 0.45 -24.24 -15.01
C GLY A 74 0.65 -24.27 -13.49
N ASP A 75 1.17 -25.38 -12.97
CA ASP A 75 1.52 -25.54 -11.54
C ASP A 75 2.91 -24.97 -11.22
N ALA A 76 3.84 -25.08 -12.18
CA ALA A 76 5.16 -24.47 -12.16
C ALA A 76 5.51 -23.88 -13.53
N ALA A 77 6.41 -22.90 -13.57
CA ALA A 77 6.98 -22.37 -14.81
C ALA A 77 8.49 -22.24 -14.66
N PHE A 78 9.22 -22.67 -15.69
CA PHE A 78 10.66 -22.58 -15.78
C PHE A 78 11.01 -21.71 -16.99
N ALA A 79 11.66 -20.58 -16.75
CA ALA A 79 12.00 -19.64 -17.81
C ALA A 79 13.51 -19.63 -18.11
N LEU A 80 13.84 -19.58 -19.39
CA LEU A 80 15.18 -19.36 -19.93
C LEU A 80 15.17 -18.09 -20.78
N MET A 81 16.29 -17.38 -20.78
CA MET A 81 16.49 -16.19 -21.61
C MET A 81 17.39 -16.56 -22.79
N HIS A 82 17.12 -16.01 -23.99
CA HIS A 82 17.91 -16.14 -25.24
C HIS A 82 18.01 -17.54 -25.87
N ARG A 83 17.74 -18.61 -25.11
CA ARG A 83 17.83 -19.99 -25.60
C ARG A 83 16.57 -20.80 -25.28
N GLU A 84 16.30 -21.76 -26.13
CA GLU A 84 15.38 -22.85 -25.83
C GLU A 84 16.02 -23.83 -24.83
N ALA A 85 15.20 -24.56 -24.10
CA ALA A 85 15.62 -25.70 -23.30
C ALA A 85 16.24 -26.76 -24.22
N THR A 86 17.36 -27.33 -23.77
CA THR A 86 17.97 -28.47 -24.45
C THR A 86 17.02 -29.67 -24.42
N PRO A 87 17.18 -30.66 -25.33
CA PRO A 87 16.33 -31.85 -25.33
C PRO A 87 16.29 -32.56 -23.97
N ALA A 88 17.43 -32.65 -23.26
CA ALA A 88 17.50 -33.25 -21.93
C ALA A 88 16.71 -32.46 -20.86
N GLU A 89 16.87 -31.13 -20.83
CA GLU A 89 16.10 -30.26 -19.93
C GLU A 89 14.60 -30.33 -20.23
N ARG A 90 14.22 -30.41 -21.50
CA ARG A 90 12.82 -30.56 -21.91
C ARG A 90 12.25 -31.89 -21.45
N THR A 91 12.95 -33.01 -21.68
CA THR A 91 12.51 -34.34 -21.23
C THR A 91 12.39 -34.43 -19.71
N LEU A 92 13.29 -33.77 -18.96
CA LEU A 92 13.18 -33.65 -17.49
C LEU A 92 11.85 -33.01 -17.07
N LEU A 93 11.47 -31.90 -17.71
CA LEU A 93 10.21 -31.23 -17.41
C LEU A 93 9.00 -32.07 -17.84
N GLU A 94 9.08 -32.79 -18.97
CA GLU A 94 7.99 -33.61 -19.51
C GLU A 94 7.75 -34.84 -18.62
N ALA A 95 8.79 -35.35 -17.98
CA ALA A 95 8.68 -36.43 -16.99
C ALA A 95 7.89 -36.02 -15.73
N LYS A 96 7.80 -34.72 -15.43
CA LYS A 96 7.10 -34.20 -14.24
C LYS A 96 5.66 -33.75 -14.53
N GLY A 97 5.26 -33.60 -15.80
CA GLY A 97 3.90 -33.20 -16.18
C GLY A 97 3.75 -32.78 -17.64
N ARG A 98 2.54 -32.35 -18.02
CA ARG A 98 2.27 -31.81 -19.36
C ARG A 98 2.90 -30.43 -19.50
N ILE A 99 3.57 -30.17 -20.62
CA ILE A 99 4.21 -28.88 -20.89
C ILE A 99 3.44 -28.07 -21.93
N ALA A 100 3.42 -26.74 -21.73
CA ALA A 100 3.23 -25.79 -22.81
C ALA A 100 4.42 -24.83 -22.88
N THR A 101 4.89 -24.59 -24.10
CA THR A 101 5.99 -23.69 -24.43
C THR A 101 5.43 -22.34 -24.87
N VAL A 102 5.94 -21.28 -24.24
CA VAL A 102 5.61 -19.91 -24.61
C VAL A 102 6.90 -19.12 -24.77
N ALA A 103 7.04 -18.40 -25.87
CA ALA A 103 8.10 -17.44 -26.07
C ALA A 103 7.52 -16.03 -26.04
N THR A 104 8.06 -15.16 -25.18
CA THR A 104 7.72 -13.74 -25.16
C THR A 104 8.93 -12.90 -25.54
N MET A 105 8.70 -11.89 -26.37
CA MET A 105 9.70 -10.88 -26.71
C MET A 105 9.02 -9.55 -27.03
N ARG A 106 9.80 -8.50 -27.11
CA ARG A 106 9.36 -7.20 -27.60
C ARG A 106 9.78 -7.07 -29.05
N SER A 107 8.93 -6.45 -29.86
CA SER A 107 9.17 -6.24 -31.29
C SER A 107 8.39 -5.00 -31.75
N MET A 108 8.68 -4.52 -32.96
CA MET A 108 7.84 -3.54 -33.64
C MET A 108 6.78 -4.24 -34.49
N GLY A 109 5.54 -3.75 -34.40
CA GLY A 109 4.46 -4.08 -35.33
C GLY A 109 4.28 -2.91 -36.29
N ARG A 110 4.25 -3.19 -37.59
CA ARG A 110 4.14 -2.17 -38.64
C ARG A 110 2.87 -2.39 -39.47
N ALA A 111 2.11 -1.32 -39.67
CA ALA A 111 0.98 -1.32 -40.60
C ALA A 111 1.43 -1.06 -42.04
N ALA A 112 0.60 -1.42 -43.01
CA ALA A 112 0.86 -1.12 -44.43
C ALA A 112 0.95 0.39 -44.71
N SER A 113 0.36 1.25 -43.86
CA SER A 113 0.49 2.72 -43.91
C SER A 113 1.91 3.21 -43.63
N GLY A 114 2.77 2.37 -43.06
CA GLY A 114 4.09 2.73 -42.57
C GLY A 114 4.11 3.12 -41.08
N ASP A 115 2.95 3.19 -40.42
CA ASP A 115 2.90 3.42 -38.97
C ASP A 115 3.45 2.21 -38.21
N SER A 116 4.15 2.49 -37.10
CA SER A 116 4.78 1.45 -36.29
C SER A 116 4.62 1.73 -34.81
N THR A 117 4.46 0.67 -34.03
CA THR A 117 4.38 0.73 -32.57
C THR A 117 5.10 -0.44 -31.96
N LEU A 118 5.62 -0.24 -30.75
CA LEU A 118 6.09 -1.31 -29.89
C LEU A 118 4.92 -2.27 -29.60
N ILE A 119 5.17 -3.57 -29.78
CA ILE A 119 4.27 -4.67 -29.43
C ILE A 119 4.97 -5.67 -28.53
N GLU A 120 4.19 -6.35 -27.71
CA GLU A 120 4.68 -7.52 -26.98
C GLU A 120 4.24 -8.80 -27.68
N LEU A 121 5.17 -9.37 -28.43
CA LEU A 121 4.95 -10.59 -29.18
C LEU A 121 5.00 -11.79 -28.24
N LYS A 122 3.94 -12.60 -28.30
CA LYS A 122 3.83 -13.86 -27.58
C LYS A 122 3.60 -14.97 -28.58
N ALA A 123 4.57 -15.85 -28.70
CA ALA A 123 4.46 -17.06 -29.50
C ALA A 123 4.08 -18.23 -28.60
N VAL A 124 3.09 -19.00 -29.05
CA VAL A 124 2.55 -20.12 -28.28
C VAL A 124 2.56 -21.41 -29.10
N ASP A 125 2.74 -22.52 -28.39
CA ASP A 125 2.54 -23.85 -28.96
C ASP A 125 1.05 -24.24 -28.99
N GLY A 126 0.76 -25.43 -29.54
CA GLY A 126 -0.61 -25.96 -29.61
C GLY A 126 -1.17 -26.44 -28.26
N ALA A 127 -0.35 -26.51 -27.20
CA ALA A 127 -0.79 -26.89 -25.86
C ALA A 127 -1.29 -25.69 -25.05
N TRP A 128 -0.95 -24.46 -25.45
CA TRP A 128 -1.43 -23.25 -24.82
C TRP A 128 -2.86 -22.85 -25.27
N PRO A 129 -3.73 -22.39 -24.35
CA PRO A 129 -3.55 -22.36 -22.90
C PRO A 129 -3.87 -23.73 -22.26
N MET A 130 -2.97 -24.24 -21.40
CA MET A 130 -3.25 -25.48 -20.64
C MET A 130 -4.21 -25.25 -19.47
N VAL A 131 -4.12 -24.06 -18.86
CA VAL A 131 -4.94 -23.65 -17.71
C VAL A 131 -5.52 -22.27 -18.02
N GLY A 132 -6.80 -22.10 -17.73
CA GLY A 132 -7.56 -20.91 -18.12
C GLY A 132 -8.04 -20.96 -19.58
N ARG A 133 -8.64 -19.87 -20.04
CA ARG A 133 -9.16 -19.74 -21.41
C ARG A 133 -8.77 -18.40 -21.99
N ALA A 134 -8.24 -18.41 -23.20
CA ALA A 134 -8.08 -17.21 -24.00
C ALA A 134 -9.38 -16.95 -24.77
N THR A 135 -9.86 -15.70 -24.76
CA THR A 135 -11.05 -15.29 -25.53
C THR A 135 -10.65 -14.34 -26.64
N THR A 136 -11.22 -14.58 -27.82
CA THR A 136 -10.97 -13.79 -29.01
C THR A 136 -12.28 -13.29 -29.62
N GLU A 137 -12.23 -12.16 -30.31
CA GLU A 137 -13.34 -11.65 -31.12
C GLU A 137 -12.87 -11.42 -32.56
N PRO A 138 -13.40 -12.16 -33.56
CA PRO A 138 -14.42 -13.20 -33.46
C PRO A 138 -13.96 -14.44 -32.67
N ALA A 139 -14.93 -15.14 -32.07
CA ALA A 139 -14.65 -16.35 -31.29
C ALA A 139 -14.36 -17.53 -32.23
N ALA A 140 -13.12 -18.01 -32.22
CA ALA A 140 -12.68 -19.16 -33.00
C ALA A 140 -11.55 -19.92 -32.27
N PRO A 141 -11.29 -21.20 -32.61
CA PRO A 141 -10.17 -21.94 -32.03
C PRO A 141 -8.83 -21.27 -32.34
N LEU A 142 -7.99 -21.07 -31.32
CA LEU A 142 -6.65 -20.48 -31.47
C LEU A 142 -5.78 -21.17 -32.53
N PRO A 143 -5.74 -22.51 -32.65
CA PRO A 143 -4.96 -23.17 -33.69
C PRO A 143 -5.38 -22.74 -35.11
N GLU A 144 -6.66 -22.48 -35.34
CA GLU A 144 -7.17 -22.01 -36.64
C GLU A 144 -6.87 -20.53 -36.88
N LEU A 145 -6.98 -19.72 -35.82
CA LEU A 145 -6.67 -18.29 -35.89
C LEU A 145 -5.18 -18.04 -36.14
N LEU A 146 -4.29 -18.87 -35.59
CA LEU A 146 -2.84 -18.71 -35.70
C LEU A 146 -2.20 -19.52 -36.85
N ALA A 147 -2.99 -20.36 -37.55
CA ALA A 147 -2.52 -21.15 -38.68
C ALA A 147 -2.03 -20.30 -39.85
N VAL A 148 -1.23 -20.88 -40.73
CA VAL A 148 -0.90 -20.24 -42.01
C VAL A 148 -2.09 -20.39 -42.97
N LYS A 149 -2.56 -19.27 -43.54
CA LYS A 149 -3.54 -19.25 -44.65
C LYS A 149 -3.05 -18.26 -45.69
N ASP A 150 -3.17 -18.60 -46.96
CA ASP A 150 -2.78 -17.74 -48.09
C ASP A 150 -1.35 -17.17 -48.00
N GLY A 151 -0.42 -17.97 -47.45
CA GLY A 151 1.00 -17.59 -47.30
C GLY A 151 1.30 -16.62 -46.17
N ALA A 152 0.31 -16.23 -45.35
CA ALA A 152 0.48 -15.36 -44.18
C ALA A 152 0.14 -16.10 -42.87
N PHE A 153 0.90 -15.80 -41.83
CA PHE A 153 0.60 -16.29 -40.47
C PHE A 153 -0.59 -15.52 -39.90
N GLY A 154 -1.46 -16.19 -39.14
CA GLY A 154 -2.51 -15.50 -38.42
C GLY A 154 -2.03 -14.95 -37.08
N ALA A 155 -2.55 -13.79 -36.70
CA ALA A 155 -2.29 -13.16 -35.41
C ALA A 155 -3.60 -12.78 -34.70
N ALA A 156 -3.60 -12.93 -33.37
CA ALA A 156 -4.63 -12.35 -32.51
C ALA A 156 -4.03 -11.18 -31.72
N VAL A 157 -4.65 -10.00 -31.77
CA VAL A 157 -4.04 -8.75 -31.30
C VAL A 157 -4.86 -8.07 -30.21
N ASP A 158 -4.21 -7.41 -29.27
CA ASP A 158 -4.89 -6.57 -28.28
C ASP A 158 -5.66 -5.43 -29.00
N PRO A 159 -6.91 -5.11 -28.61
CA PRO A 159 -7.67 -4.01 -29.23
C PRO A 159 -6.92 -2.67 -29.24
N ALA A 160 -6.04 -2.43 -28.26
CA ALA A 160 -5.22 -1.23 -28.21
C ALA A 160 -4.26 -1.11 -29.41
N LEU A 161 -3.85 -2.24 -30.02
CA LEU A 161 -3.02 -2.23 -31.22
C LEU A 161 -3.76 -1.66 -32.42
N LEU A 162 -5.03 -2.05 -32.60
CA LEU A 162 -5.87 -1.59 -33.70
C LEU A 162 -6.00 -0.07 -33.69
N ALA A 163 -6.26 0.50 -32.50
CA ALA A 163 -6.36 1.95 -32.31
C ALA A 163 -5.03 2.68 -32.52
N ARG A 164 -3.89 2.06 -32.17
CA ARG A 164 -2.56 2.69 -32.30
C ARG A 164 -2.03 2.69 -33.73
N LEU A 165 -2.31 1.64 -34.49
CA LEU A 165 -1.87 1.49 -35.88
C LEU A 165 -2.92 1.93 -36.91
N ASP A 166 -4.11 2.33 -36.46
CA ASP A 166 -5.28 2.63 -37.30
C ASP A 166 -5.62 1.49 -38.28
N VAL A 167 -5.57 0.25 -37.78
CA VAL A 167 -5.86 -0.99 -38.53
C VAL A 167 -7.08 -1.71 -37.98
N LYS A 168 -7.69 -2.56 -38.79
CA LYS A 168 -8.88 -3.35 -38.43
C LYS A 168 -8.60 -4.85 -38.50
N VAL A 169 -9.50 -5.64 -37.92
CA VAL A 169 -9.49 -7.11 -38.10
C VAL A 169 -9.72 -7.41 -39.59
N GLY A 170 -8.84 -8.21 -40.17
CA GLY A 170 -8.75 -8.47 -41.61
C GLY A 170 -7.54 -7.82 -42.28
N ASP A 171 -6.96 -6.78 -41.67
CA ASP A 171 -5.79 -6.10 -42.21
C ASP A 171 -4.50 -6.88 -41.93
N ARG A 172 -3.43 -6.51 -42.64
CA ARG A 172 -2.09 -7.09 -42.50
C ARG A 172 -1.15 -6.19 -41.74
N ILE A 173 -0.35 -6.81 -40.88
CA ILE A 173 0.76 -6.17 -40.19
C ILE A 173 2.06 -6.92 -40.47
N GLU A 174 3.17 -6.20 -40.49
CA GLU A 174 4.51 -6.76 -40.58
C GLU A 174 5.14 -6.81 -39.18
N ILE A 175 5.74 -7.96 -38.85
CA ILE A 175 6.46 -8.17 -37.60
C ILE A 175 7.78 -8.86 -37.96
N GLY A 176 8.90 -8.17 -37.71
CA GLY A 176 10.20 -8.58 -38.24
C GLY A 176 10.19 -8.58 -39.77
N SER A 177 10.56 -9.71 -40.39
CA SER A 177 10.52 -9.90 -41.85
C SER A 177 9.28 -10.63 -42.36
N SER A 178 8.34 -11.00 -41.47
CA SER A 178 7.15 -11.78 -41.81
C SER A 178 5.87 -10.97 -41.81
N ARG A 179 4.90 -11.41 -42.62
CA ARG A 179 3.56 -10.81 -42.74
C ARG A 179 2.55 -11.61 -41.93
N PHE A 180 1.73 -10.90 -41.17
CA PHE A 180 0.70 -11.45 -40.31
C PHE A 180 -0.67 -10.86 -40.66
N ASP A 181 -1.67 -11.73 -40.82
CA ASP A 181 -3.07 -11.30 -40.95
C ASP A 181 -3.67 -11.14 -39.54
N ILE A 182 -4.27 -9.98 -39.27
CA ILE A 182 -5.02 -9.78 -38.02
C ILE A 182 -6.35 -10.51 -38.16
N ARG A 183 -6.49 -11.66 -37.50
CA ARG A 183 -7.70 -12.50 -37.63
C ARG A 183 -8.69 -12.34 -36.48
N ALA A 184 -8.21 -11.92 -35.32
CA ALA A 184 -9.06 -11.65 -34.17
C ALA A 184 -8.43 -10.64 -33.22
N THR A 185 -9.26 -10.06 -32.37
CA THR A 185 -8.81 -9.33 -31.19
C THR A 185 -8.74 -10.27 -30.00
N LEU A 186 -7.69 -10.14 -29.18
CA LEU A 186 -7.50 -10.91 -27.95
C LEU A 186 -8.08 -10.11 -26.78
N THR A 187 -9.27 -10.50 -26.31
CA THR A 187 -9.98 -9.80 -25.23
C THR A 187 -9.55 -10.29 -23.85
N GLN A 188 -9.20 -11.57 -23.72
CA GLN A 188 -8.71 -12.15 -22.46
C GLN A 188 -7.51 -13.07 -22.71
N GLU A 189 -6.44 -12.85 -21.94
CA GLU A 189 -5.25 -13.68 -21.90
C GLU A 189 -5.10 -14.22 -20.46
N PRO A 190 -5.15 -15.54 -20.22
CA PRO A 190 -5.25 -16.11 -18.87
C PRO A 190 -4.01 -15.87 -17.99
N ASP A 191 -2.85 -15.75 -18.61
CA ASP A 191 -1.53 -15.75 -18.00
C ASP A 191 -0.79 -14.40 -18.13
N LYS A 192 -1.49 -13.35 -18.57
CA LYS A 192 -0.94 -12.00 -18.79
C LYS A 192 -0.25 -11.43 -17.54
N LEU A 193 -0.80 -11.72 -16.36
CA LEU A 193 -0.31 -11.22 -15.06
C LEU A 193 1.04 -11.85 -14.64
N SER A 194 1.40 -13.04 -15.13
CA SER A 194 2.67 -13.71 -14.79
C SER A 194 3.88 -13.07 -15.49
N ASP A 195 3.66 -12.49 -16.66
CA ASP A 195 4.73 -11.87 -17.46
C ASP A 195 5.11 -10.46 -16.99
N GLY A 196 4.36 -9.89 -16.05
CA GLY A 196 4.64 -8.59 -15.42
C GLY A 196 3.96 -7.40 -16.12
N VAL A 197 4.55 -6.21 -15.99
CA VAL A 197 4.05 -5.00 -16.65
C VAL A 197 4.51 -5.01 -18.10
N GLY A 198 3.55 -5.08 -19.03
CA GLY A 198 3.82 -4.99 -20.45
C GLY A 198 4.01 -3.55 -20.93
N PHE A 199 4.94 -3.32 -21.87
CA PHE A 199 5.24 -1.97 -22.41
C PHE A 199 4.53 -1.68 -23.75
N GLY A 200 3.86 -2.67 -24.34
CA GLY A 200 3.11 -2.52 -25.58
C GLY A 200 1.87 -3.42 -25.63
N PRO A 201 0.98 -3.21 -26.62
CA PRO A 201 -0.16 -4.11 -26.85
C PRO A 201 0.30 -5.54 -27.13
N ARG A 202 -0.46 -6.53 -26.65
CA ARG A 202 -0.16 -7.96 -26.85
C ARG A 202 -0.44 -8.37 -28.30
N VAL A 203 0.47 -9.14 -28.90
CA VAL A 203 0.26 -9.83 -30.18
C VAL A 203 0.55 -11.31 -30.01
N LEU A 204 -0.45 -12.14 -30.23
CA LEU A 204 -0.37 -13.60 -30.11
C LEU A 204 -0.15 -14.22 -31.49
N VAL A 205 0.90 -15.04 -31.60
CA VAL A 205 1.29 -15.77 -32.82
C VAL A 205 1.62 -17.23 -32.48
N SER A 206 1.75 -18.09 -33.49
CA SER A 206 2.23 -19.46 -33.29
C SER A 206 3.76 -19.51 -33.17
N GLU A 207 4.30 -20.52 -32.46
CA GLU A 207 5.75 -20.73 -32.34
C GLU A 207 6.47 -20.82 -33.71
N PRO A 208 5.94 -21.54 -34.73
CA PRO A 208 6.54 -21.54 -36.07
C PRO A 208 6.58 -20.16 -36.72
N ALA A 209 5.58 -19.31 -36.44
CA ALA A 209 5.55 -17.95 -36.97
C ALA A 209 6.65 -17.06 -36.38
N LEU A 210 6.94 -17.22 -35.08
CA LEU A 210 8.09 -16.54 -34.46
C LEU A 210 9.40 -16.99 -35.09
N LYS A 211 9.58 -18.30 -35.34
CA LYS A 211 10.77 -18.84 -36.01
C LYS A 211 10.93 -18.30 -37.44
N ALA A 212 9.82 -18.12 -38.17
CA ALA A 212 9.82 -17.54 -39.51
C ALA A 212 10.00 -16.00 -39.56
N SER A 213 9.72 -15.29 -38.45
CA SER A 213 9.77 -13.83 -38.38
C SER A 213 11.17 -13.21 -38.53
N GLY A 214 12.23 -14.01 -38.43
CA GLY A 214 13.62 -13.53 -38.45
C GLY A 214 14.07 -12.85 -37.17
N LEU A 215 13.20 -12.71 -36.16
CA LEU A 215 13.49 -12.05 -34.88
C LEU A 215 14.37 -12.86 -33.92
N LEU A 216 14.46 -14.18 -34.13
CA LEU A 216 15.31 -15.08 -33.35
C LEU A 216 16.75 -15.04 -33.86
N GLN A 217 17.49 -14.00 -33.47
CA GLN A 217 18.92 -13.86 -33.75
C GLN A 217 19.75 -14.11 -32.49
N PRO A 218 21.04 -14.51 -32.61
CA PRO A 218 21.96 -14.53 -31.47
C PRO A 218 21.95 -13.18 -30.74
N GLY A 219 21.63 -13.19 -29.45
CA GLY A 219 21.50 -11.98 -28.62
C GLY A 219 20.09 -11.37 -28.55
N SER A 220 19.12 -11.88 -29.30
CA SER A 220 17.70 -11.45 -29.25
C SER A 220 17.09 -11.70 -27.87
N LEU A 221 16.39 -10.69 -27.33
CA LEU A 221 15.78 -10.70 -25.99
C LEU A 221 14.49 -11.52 -25.91
N VAL A 222 14.56 -12.80 -26.28
CA VAL A 222 13.46 -13.76 -26.15
C VAL A 222 13.48 -14.44 -24.77
N ARG A 223 12.32 -14.50 -24.13
CA ARG A 223 12.09 -15.26 -22.91
C ARG A 223 11.27 -16.51 -23.24
N TRP A 224 11.91 -17.67 -23.12
CA TRP A 224 11.26 -18.97 -23.27
C TRP A 224 10.76 -19.43 -21.91
N SER A 225 9.45 -19.65 -21.78
CA SER A 225 8.79 -20.10 -20.56
C SER A 225 8.15 -21.46 -20.80
N TYR A 226 8.62 -22.46 -20.07
CA TYR A 226 8.08 -23.81 -20.06
C TYR A 226 7.16 -23.97 -18.86
N ARG A 227 5.86 -24.11 -19.13
CA ARG A 227 4.85 -24.26 -18.09
C ARG A 227 4.57 -25.72 -17.88
N VAL A 228 4.55 -26.17 -16.64
CA VAL A 228 4.33 -27.57 -16.26
C VAL A 228 3.00 -27.67 -15.54
N ALA A 229 2.07 -28.45 -16.09
CA ALA A 229 0.85 -28.86 -15.43
C ALA A 229 1.02 -30.29 -14.93
N MET A 230 1.03 -30.47 -13.61
CA MET A 230 1.18 -31.79 -13.01
C MET A 230 -0.12 -32.61 -13.16
N PRO A 231 -0.03 -33.95 -13.17
CA PRO A 231 -1.21 -34.80 -13.19
C PRO A 231 -2.09 -34.57 -11.95
N GLY A 232 -3.40 -34.44 -12.16
CA GLY A 232 -4.37 -34.24 -11.07
C GLY A 232 -4.30 -32.85 -10.43
N GLU A 233 -4.60 -32.80 -9.12
CA GLU A 233 -4.50 -31.61 -8.28
C GLU A 233 -3.34 -31.78 -7.29
N PRO A 234 -2.10 -31.39 -7.67
CA PRO A 234 -0.93 -31.58 -6.81
C PRO A 234 -1.04 -30.73 -5.54
N SER A 235 -0.65 -31.30 -4.40
CA SER A 235 -0.51 -30.55 -3.14
C SER A 235 0.55 -29.46 -3.27
N ASP A 236 0.46 -28.43 -2.44
CA ASP A 236 1.44 -27.33 -2.40
C ASP A 236 2.87 -27.85 -2.12
N ASP A 237 3.00 -28.92 -1.34
CA ASP A 237 4.27 -29.58 -1.05
C ASP A 237 4.84 -30.32 -2.27
N ALA A 238 3.98 -30.94 -3.08
CA ALA A 238 4.42 -31.57 -4.32
C ALA A 238 4.95 -30.53 -5.33
N VAL A 239 4.31 -29.36 -5.41
CA VAL A 239 4.80 -28.26 -6.26
C VAL A 239 6.14 -27.70 -5.74
N ARG A 240 6.32 -27.60 -4.41
CA ARG A 240 7.61 -27.21 -3.82
C ARG A 240 8.71 -28.24 -4.09
N ALA A 241 8.40 -29.52 -3.98
CA ALA A 241 9.32 -30.60 -4.29
C ALA A 241 9.73 -30.59 -5.77
N LEU A 242 8.78 -30.35 -6.69
CA LEU A 242 9.06 -30.21 -8.13
C LEU A 242 10.13 -29.16 -8.41
N LEU A 243 10.00 -27.97 -7.81
CA LEU A 243 10.97 -26.88 -8.01
C LEU A 243 12.35 -27.29 -7.50
N ALA A 244 12.41 -27.90 -6.30
CA ALA A 244 13.66 -28.33 -5.69
C ALA A 244 14.32 -29.53 -6.42
N ASP A 245 13.53 -30.38 -7.06
CA ASP A 245 14.04 -31.47 -7.89
C ASP A 245 14.63 -30.94 -9.20
N VAL A 246 13.90 -30.07 -9.91
CA VAL A 246 14.40 -29.47 -11.16
C VAL A 246 15.63 -28.60 -10.90
N GLU A 247 15.65 -27.84 -9.82
CA GLU A 247 16.83 -27.05 -9.43
C GLU A 247 18.05 -27.92 -9.12
N ARG A 248 17.85 -29.16 -8.61
CA ARG A 248 18.93 -30.11 -8.32
C ARG A 248 19.40 -30.89 -9.54
N GLU A 249 18.47 -31.28 -10.42
CA GLU A 249 18.75 -32.09 -11.61
C GLU A 249 19.26 -31.24 -12.79
N ALA A 250 18.83 -29.98 -12.88
CA ALA A 250 19.24 -29.02 -13.91
C ALA A 250 20.16 -27.92 -13.35
N LYS A 251 21.12 -28.30 -12.49
CA LYS A 251 22.14 -27.36 -11.98
C LYS A 251 22.91 -26.71 -13.13
N GLY A 252 23.18 -25.40 -13.04
CA GLY A 252 23.82 -24.64 -14.10
C GLY A 252 22.98 -24.34 -15.37
N SER A 253 21.73 -24.79 -15.46
CA SER A 253 20.84 -24.49 -16.60
C SER A 253 20.46 -23.02 -16.72
N GLY A 254 20.46 -22.29 -15.59
CA GLY A 254 20.02 -20.90 -15.52
C GLY A 254 18.50 -20.71 -15.51
N PHE A 255 17.72 -21.77 -15.21
CA PHE A 255 16.26 -21.67 -15.09
C PHE A 255 15.83 -20.66 -14.02
N GLU A 256 14.94 -19.74 -14.39
CA GLU A 256 14.14 -18.98 -13.43
C GLU A 256 12.86 -19.76 -13.13
N ALA A 257 12.82 -20.41 -11.96
CA ALA A 257 11.68 -21.21 -11.53
C ALA A 257 10.62 -20.37 -10.79
N ARG A 258 9.35 -20.59 -11.12
CA ARG A 258 8.17 -19.98 -10.47
C ARG A 258 7.10 -21.03 -10.20
N SER A 259 6.27 -20.77 -9.21
CA SER A 259 5.19 -21.69 -8.79
C SER A 259 3.85 -20.99 -8.73
N ARG A 260 2.76 -21.77 -8.80
CA ARG A 260 1.39 -21.22 -8.65
C ARG A 260 1.16 -20.50 -7.32
N LEU A 261 1.95 -20.81 -6.30
CA LEU A 261 1.90 -20.16 -4.98
C LEU A 261 2.47 -18.74 -5.00
N ASN A 262 3.30 -18.44 -6.00
CA ASN A 262 3.96 -17.15 -6.18
C ASN A 262 4.01 -16.80 -7.68
N ALA A 263 2.84 -16.82 -8.32
CA ALA A 263 2.72 -16.63 -9.76
C ALA A 263 3.08 -15.19 -10.20
N ALA A 264 2.87 -14.21 -9.32
CA ALA A 264 3.16 -12.79 -9.57
C ALA A 264 3.85 -12.13 -8.35
N PRO A 265 5.14 -12.43 -8.08
CA PRO A 265 5.84 -11.98 -6.87
C PRO A 265 5.93 -10.47 -6.73
N GLN A 266 6.09 -9.74 -7.85
CA GLN A 266 6.17 -8.29 -7.82
C GLN A 266 4.84 -7.67 -7.42
N LEU A 267 3.74 -8.19 -7.97
CA LEU A 267 2.40 -7.76 -7.60
C LEU A 267 2.09 -8.11 -6.15
N GLN A 268 2.44 -9.32 -5.71
CA GLN A 268 2.25 -9.75 -4.32
C GLN A 268 3.01 -8.84 -3.34
N ARG A 269 4.28 -8.52 -3.59
CA ARG A 269 5.05 -7.57 -2.77
C ARG A 269 4.41 -6.19 -2.71
N ASN A 270 3.91 -5.69 -3.84
CA ASN A 270 3.25 -4.39 -3.90
C ASN A 270 1.91 -4.41 -3.13
N VAL A 271 1.16 -5.50 -3.25
CA VAL A 271 -0.07 -5.73 -2.48
C VAL A 271 0.23 -5.81 -0.99
N ASP A 272 1.28 -6.54 -0.58
CA ASP A 272 1.69 -6.66 0.82
C ASP A 272 2.03 -5.28 1.42
N ARG A 273 2.80 -4.45 0.70
CA ARG A 273 3.12 -3.07 1.12
C ARG A 273 1.87 -2.21 1.25
N PHE A 274 0.94 -2.33 0.29
CA PHE A 274 -0.33 -1.61 0.34
C PHE A 274 -1.21 -2.07 1.50
N THR A 275 -1.25 -3.38 1.77
CA THR A 275 -1.93 -3.96 2.93
C THR A 275 -1.31 -3.49 4.24
N GLN A 276 0.01 -3.41 4.35
CA GLN A 276 0.70 -2.89 5.52
C GLN A 276 0.30 -1.43 5.80
N PHE A 277 0.31 -0.58 4.77
CA PHE A 277 -0.16 0.80 4.88
C PHE A 277 -1.62 0.87 5.35
N LEU A 278 -2.52 0.13 4.70
CA LEU A 278 -3.94 0.11 5.07
C LEU A 278 -4.18 -0.45 6.49
N THR A 279 -3.35 -1.39 6.94
CA THR A 279 -3.42 -1.95 8.30
C THR A 279 -3.07 -0.87 9.33
N ILE A 280 -2.02 -0.08 9.08
CA ILE A 280 -1.67 1.06 9.92
C ILE A 280 -2.82 2.07 9.96
N VAL A 281 -3.44 2.36 8.81
CA VAL A 281 -4.63 3.23 8.73
C VAL A 281 -5.79 2.67 9.56
N GLY A 282 -6.09 1.38 9.44
CA GLY A 282 -7.17 0.72 10.18
C GLY A 282 -6.93 0.72 11.69
N LEU A 283 -5.72 0.39 12.14
CA LEU A 283 -5.34 0.45 13.55
C LEU A 283 -5.36 1.88 14.09
N ALA A 284 -4.89 2.86 13.31
CA ALA A 284 -4.97 4.28 13.64
C ALA A 284 -6.42 4.74 13.81
N ALA A 285 -7.31 4.38 12.87
CA ALA A 285 -8.73 4.69 12.94
C ALA A 285 -9.40 4.07 14.18
N LEU A 286 -9.02 2.85 14.56
CA LEU A 286 -9.50 2.19 15.77
C LEU A 286 -9.04 2.91 17.04
N VAL A 287 -7.76 3.27 17.13
CA VAL A 287 -7.19 3.99 18.28
C VAL A 287 -7.86 5.36 18.44
N VAL A 288 -8.00 6.12 17.35
CA VAL A 288 -8.73 7.39 17.30
C VAL A 288 -10.18 7.18 17.74
N GLY A 289 -10.85 6.18 17.17
CA GLY A 289 -12.22 5.79 17.56
C GLY A 289 -12.35 5.44 19.04
N GLY A 290 -11.35 4.78 19.63
CA GLY A 290 -11.26 4.47 21.06
C GLY A 290 -11.21 5.71 21.94
N VAL A 291 -10.43 6.73 21.58
CA VAL A 291 -10.44 8.02 22.30
C VAL A 291 -11.80 8.72 22.20
N GLY A 292 -12.44 8.65 21.02
CA GLY A 292 -13.81 9.12 20.83
C GLY A 292 -14.81 8.41 21.75
N VAL A 293 -14.68 7.08 21.88
CA VAL A 293 -15.46 6.26 22.81
C VAL A 293 -15.26 6.71 24.25
N ALA A 294 -14.02 6.89 24.72
CA ALA A 294 -13.74 7.36 26.08
C ALA A 294 -14.37 8.73 26.38
N ASN A 295 -14.32 9.66 25.43
CA ASN A 295 -14.91 10.99 25.56
C ASN A 295 -16.44 10.92 25.59
N ALA A 296 -17.05 10.14 24.69
CA ALA A 296 -18.49 9.98 24.63
C ALA A 296 -19.06 9.32 25.90
N ILE A 297 -18.37 8.30 26.44
CA ILE A 297 -18.76 7.64 27.69
C ILE A 297 -18.55 8.58 28.88
N SER A 298 -17.47 9.33 28.93
CA SER A 298 -17.25 10.35 29.98
C SER A 298 -18.40 11.37 29.99
N ALA A 299 -18.73 11.92 28.82
CA ALA A 299 -19.84 12.86 28.66
C ALA A 299 -21.19 12.25 29.09
N PHE A 300 -21.38 10.96 28.79
CA PHE A 300 -22.58 10.21 29.16
C PHE A 300 -22.70 10.00 30.68
N VAL A 301 -21.62 9.57 31.34
CA VAL A 301 -21.58 9.42 32.80
C VAL A 301 -21.83 10.77 33.48
N ASP A 302 -21.23 11.84 32.98
CA ASP A 302 -21.45 13.20 33.50
C ASP A 302 -22.91 13.64 33.31
N ARG A 303 -23.56 13.23 32.21
CA ARG A 303 -24.98 13.52 31.98
C ARG A 303 -25.88 12.82 32.98
N LYS A 304 -25.58 11.56 33.31
CA LYS A 304 -26.35 10.71 34.23
C LYS A 304 -25.94 10.85 35.70
N ARG A 305 -25.03 11.75 36.04
CA ARG A 305 -24.53 11.91 37.42
C ARG A 305 -25.65 12.05 38.46
N ASN A 306 -26.69 12.85 38.17
CA ASN A 306 -27.84 13.03 39.05
C ASN A 306 -28.69 11.75 39.15
N THR A 307 -28.95 11.07 38.03
CA THR A 307 -29.64 9.77 38.00
C THR A 307 -28.89 8.71 38.81
N ILE A 308 -27.57 8.66 38.69
CA ILE A 308 -26.70 7.77 39.45
C ILE A 308 -26.81 8.08 40.95
N ALA A 309 -26.79 9.35 41.33
CA ALA A 309 -26.95 9.77 42.72
C ALA A 309 -28.32 9.36 43.30
N ILE A 310 -29.41 9.50 42.51
CA ILE A 310 -30.77 9.05 42.88
C ILE A 310 -30.82 7.53 43.07
N LEU A 311 -30.24 6.76 42.15
CA LEU A 311 -30.18 5.30 42.31
C LEU A 311 -29.44 4.91 43.58
N LYS A 312 -28.33 5.59 43.90
CA LYS A 312 -27.55 5.33 45.11
C LYS A 312 -28.28 5.79 46.38
N SER A 313 -29.05 6.87 46.35
CA SER A 313 -29.85 7.31 47.50
C SER A 313 -30.98 6.34 47.82
N VAL A 314 -31.52 5.63 46.82
CA VAL A 314 -32.54 4.58 46.97
C VAL A 314 -31.91 3.20 47.27
N GLY A 315 -30.59 3.12 47.48
CA GLY A 315 -29.90 1.91 47.95
C GLY A 315 -29.19 1.08 46.88
N ALA A 316 -29.05 1.57 45.64
CA ALA A 316 -28.26 0.87 44.62
C ALA A 316 -26.76 0.85 44.99
N SER A 317 -26.16 -0.35 44.99
CA SER A 317 -24.71 -0.49 45.19
C SER A 317 -23.92 0.14 44.02
N GLY A 318 -22.69 0.61 44.28
CA GLY A 318 -21.82 1.12 43.22
C GLY A 318 -21.57 0.10 42.10
N ARG A 319 -21.48 -1.20 42.46
CA ARG A 319 -21.35 -2.30 41.49
C ARG A 319 -22.60 -2.45 40.62
N THR A 320 -23.79 -2.28 41.20
CA THR A 320 -25.06 -2.30 40.45
C THR A 320 -25.09 -1.14 39.44
N VAL A 321 -24.72 0.07 39.87
CA VAL A 321 -24.64 1.25 38.98
C VAL A 321 -23.64 0.99 37.84
N PHE A 322 -22.44 0.52 38.16
CA PHE A 322 -21.44 0.18 37.15
C PHE A 322 -21.96 -0.85 36.14
N LEU A 323 -22.58 -1.94 36.62
CA LEU A 323 -23.11 -3.01 35.75
C LEU A 323 -24.25 -2.52 34.85
N VAL A 324 -25.18 -1.70 35.34
CA VAL A 324 -26.25 -1.11 34.52
C VAL A 324 -25.67 -0.35 33.34
N HIS A 325 -24.75 0.58 33.61
CA HIS A 325 -24.18 1.41 32.55
C HIS A 325 -23.16 0.64 31.68
N LEU A 326 -22.52 -0.41 32.21
CA LEU A 326 -21.67 -1.31 31.43
C LEU A 326 -22.50 -2.07 30.40
N ILE A 327 -23.68 -2.57 30.80
CA ILE A 327 -24.61 -3.24 29.89
C ILE A 327 -25.09 -2.28 28.80
N GLU A 328 -25.40 -1.03 29.15
CA GLU A 328 -25.78 -0.01 28.15
C GLU A 328 -24.67 0.25 27.14
N VAL A 329 -23.44 0.48 27.61
CA VAL A 329 -22.27 0.70 26.75
C VAL A 329 -21.93 -0.55 25.94
N ALA A 330 -22.03 -1.74 26.51
CA ALA A 330 -21.78 -2.99 25.80
C ALA A 330 -22.83 -3.27 24.73
N ALA A 331 -24.11 -3.00 24.99
CA ALA A 331 -25.19 -3.17 24.01
C ALA A 331 -25.03 -2.20 22.84
N LEU A 332 -24.76 -0.93 23.13
CA LEU A 332 -24.48 0.07 22.08
C LEU A 332 -23.16 -0.23 21.37
N GLY A 333 -22.16 -0.74 22.09
CA GLY A 333 -20.88 -1.15 21.52
C GLY A 333 -21.06 -2.30 20.53
N ALA A 334 -21.87 -3.31 20.90
CA ALA A 334 -22.25 -4.41 20.02
C ALA A 334 -22.98 -3.91 18.77
N LEU A 335 -23.87 -2.91 18.90
CA LEU A 335 -24.52 -2.29 17.74
C LEU A 335 -23.52 -1.54 16.85
N GLY A 336 -22.60 -0.77 17.43
CA GLY A 336 -21.54 -0.08 16.69
C GLY A 336 -20.61 -1.05 15.95
N VAL A 337 -20.21 -2.13 16.63
CA VAL A 337 -19.46 -3.23 16.01
C VAL A 337 -20.26 -3.85 14.87
N ALA A 338 -21.54 -4.18 15.07
CA ALA A 338 -22.38 -4.78 14.03
C ALA A 338 -22.49 -3.88 12.79
N ILE A 339 -22.72 -2.58 12.97
CA ILE A 339 -22.73 -1.59 11.87
C ILE A 339 -21.36 -1.59 11.18
N GLY A 340 -20.28 -1.55 11.95
CA GLY A 340 -18.92 -1.59 11.41
C GLY A 340 -18.62 -2.85 10.61
N LEU A 341 -19.07 -4.02 11.07
CA LEU A 341 -18.91 -5.29 10.35
C LEU A 341 -19.70 -5.31 9.04
N VAL A 342 -20.93 -4.80 9.03
CA VAL A 342 -21.73 -4.70 7.80
C VAL A 342 -21.06 -3.78 6.79
N LEU A 343 -20.60 -2.60 7.22
CA LEU A 343 -19.87 -1.67 6.36
C LEU A 343 -18.55 -2.27 5.87
N GLY A 344 -17.78 -2.90 6.76
CA GLY A 344 -16.51 -3.54 6.42
C GLY A 344 -16.66 -4.72 5.46
N ALA A 345 -17.69 -5.54 5.64
CA ALA A 345 -18.00 -6.65 4.73
C ALA A 345 -18.42 -6.17 3.33
N ALA A 346 -19.00 -4.96 3.21
CA ALA A 346 -19.37 -4.37 1.93
C ALA A 346 -18.18 -3.80 1.15
N ILE A 347 -17.07 -3.46 1.81
CA ILE A 347 -15.90 -2.81 1.18
C ILE A 347 -15.31 -3.64 0.02
N PRO A 348 -15.06 -4.96 0.15
CA PRO A 348 -14.54 -5.76 -0.97
C PRO A 348 -15.45 -5.76 -2.20
N PHE A 349 -16.78 -5.77 -2.01
CA PHE A 349 -17.75 -5.71 -3.12
C PHE A 349 -17.74 -4.34 -3.80
N GLY A 350 -17.72 -3.27 -3.01
CA GLY A 350 -17.61 -1.90 -3.54
C GLY A 350 -16.29 -1.67 -4.28
N ALA A 351 -15.18 -2.19 -3.74
CA ALA A 351 -13.88 -2.12 -4.38
C ALA A 351 -13.85 -2.90 -5.70
N ALA A 352 -14.38 -4.12 -5.74
CA ALA A 352 -14.45 -4.93 -6.96
C ALA A 352 -15.29 -4.24 -8.06
N ALA A 353 -16.42 -3.62 -7.69
CA ALA A 353 -17.26 -2.87 -8.64
C ALA A 353 -16.55 -1.62 -9.19
N ALA A 354 -15.87 -0.86 -8.32
CA ALA A 354 -15.15 0.36 -8.71
C ALA A 354 -13.90 0.06 -9.56
N LEU A 355 -13.24 -1.08 -9.32
CA LEU A 355 -11.97 -1.44 -9.97
C LEU A 355 -12.14 -2.26 -11.26
N LYS A 356 -13.35 -2.73 -11.59
CA LYS A 356 -13.63 -3.62 -12.74
C LYS A 356 -13.15 -3.08 -14.10
N GLY A 357 -13.08 -1.74 -14.26
CA GLY A 357 -12.59 -1.09 -15.48
C GLY A 357 -11.16 -0.54 -15.42
N LEU A 358 -10.53 -0.55 -14.25
CA LEU A 358 -9.21 0.06 -14.02
C LEU A 358 -8.07 -0.96 -13.95
N LEU A 359 -8.33 -2.14 -13.39
CA LEU A 359 -7.33 -3.21 -13.28
C LEU A 359 -8.00 -4.59 -13.45
N PRO A 360 -7.48 -5.48 -14.30
CA PRO A 360 -7.91 -6.87 -14.38
C PRO A 360 -7.33 -7.67 -13.20
N LEU A 361 -7.64 -7.25 -11.97
CA LEU A 361 -7.25 -7.97 -10.76
C LEU A 361 -8.27 -9.09 -10.49
N PRO A 362 -7.81 -10.30 -10.13
CA PRO A 362 -8.67 -11.38 -9.70
C PRO A 362 -9.17 -11.11 -8.26
N LEU A 363 -9.89 -10.01 -8.07
CA LEU A 363 -10.58 -9.73 -6.82
C LEU A 363 -11.74 -10.71 -6.67
N ALA A 364 -11.67 -11.55 -5.64
CA ALA A 364 -12.75 -12.42 -5.24
C ALA A 364 -13.52 -11.75 -4.11
N PRO A 365 -14.53 -10.90 -4.39
CA PRO A 365 -15.32 -10.29 -3.34
C PRO A 365 -16.07 -11.40 -2.61
N SER A 366 -15.67 -11.65 -1.37
CA SER A 366 -16.23 -12.67 -0.50
C SER A 366 -16.37 -12.10 0.92
N ILE A 367 -17.17 -12.77 1.73
CA ILE A 367 -17.26 -12.50 3.16
C ILE A 367 -16.20 -13.35 3.84
N PHE A 368 -15.30 -12.70 4.59
CA PHE A 368 -14.22 -13.38 5.31
C PHE A 368 -14.53 -13.43 6.81
N PRO A 369 -15.11 -14.54 7.34
CA PRO A 369 -15.62 -14.57 8.71
C PRO A 369 -14.51 -14.38 9.75
N ARG A 370 -13.29 -14.85 9.45
CA ARG A 370 -12.12 -14.66 10.30
C ARG A 370 -11.76 -13.17 10.46
N GLU A 371 -11.72 -12.42 9.37
CA GLU A 371 -11.35 -10.99 9.41
C GLU A 371 -12.45 -10.16 10.07
N LEU A 372 -13.72 -10.52 9.86
CA LEU A 372 -14.86 -9.95 10.57
C LEU A 372 -14.84 -10.27 12.07
N ALA A 373 -14.50 -11.52 12.45
CA ALA A 373 -14.37 -11.90 13.86
C ALA A 373 -13.22 -11.15 14.56
N LEU A 374 -12.08 -10.99 13.88
CA LEU A 374 -10.97 -10.18 14.37
C LEU A 374 -11.38 -8.72 14.54
N ALA A 375 -12.05 -8.11 13.55
CA ALA A 375 -12.56 -6.75 13.64
C ALA A 375 -13.58 -6.58 14.77
N ALA A 376 -14.44 -7.58 15.01
CA ALA A 376 -15.38 -7.60 16.12
C ALA A 376 -14.64 -7.65 17.47
N ALA A 377 -13.60 -8.47 17.59
CA ALA A 377 -12.76 -8.56 18.77
C ALA A 377 -12.01 -7.24 19.04
N TYR A 378 -11.42 -6.62 18.00
CA TYR A 378 -10.79 -5.31 18.09
C TYR A 378 -11.77 -4.23 18.55
N GLY A 379 -12.95 -4.15 17.93
CA GLY A 379 -13.99 -3.20 18.31
C GLY A 379 -14.49 -3.42 19.74
N GLY A 380 -14.78 -4.65 20.12
CA GLY A 380 -15.23 -5.01 21.47
C GLY A 380 -14.19 -4.69 22.54
N LEU A 381 -12.93 -5.10 22.34
CA LEU A 381 -11.84 -4.80 23.27
C LEU A 381 -11.54 -3.30 23.33
N THR A 382 -11.61 -2.58 22.22
CA THR A 382 -11.46 -1.12 22.19
C THR A 382 -12.58 -0.46 22.98
N ALA A 383 -13.83 -0.84 22.74
CA ALA A 383 -14.97 -0.32 23.50
C ALA A 383 -14.80 -0.54 25.00
N LEU A 384 -14.38 -1.73 25.43
CA LEU A 384 -14.14 -2.05 26.84
C LEU A 384 -12.95 -1.30 27.44
N ALA A 385 -11.79 -1.30 26.76
CA ALA A 385 -10.57 -0.64 27.21
C ALA A 385 -10.78 0.86 27.45
N PHE A 386 -11.53 1.52 26.56
CA PHE A 386 -11.82 2.94 26.67
C PHE A 386 -13.06 3.26 27.52
N ALA A 387 -13.93 2.27 27.80
CA ALA A 387 -15.11 2.43 28.66
C ALA A 387 -14.82 2.25 30.15
N PHE A 388 -13.96 1.28 30.53
CA PHE A 388 -13.80 0.90 31.93
C PHE A 388 -13.32 2.05 32.82
N TRP A 389 -12.42 2.89 32.32
CA TRP A 389 -11.92 4.04 33.07
C TRP A 389 -13.03 5.07 33.39
N PRO A 390 -13.74 5.66 32.40
CA PRO A 390 -14.79 6.62 32.68
C PRO A 390 -15.98 6.01 33.44
N LEU A 391 -16.30 4.74 33.18
CA LEU A 391 -17.39 4.04 33.86
C LEU A 391 -17.06 3.68 35.32
N GLY A 392 -15.79 3.34 35.60
CA GLY A 392 -15.31 3.11 36.97
C GLY A 392 -15.44 4.34 37.85
N ARG A 393 -15.38 5.55 37.28
CA ARG A 393 -15.66 6.80 38.02
C ARG A 393 -17.15 6.94 38.41
N ALA A 394 -18.07 6.34 37.65
CA ALA A 394 -19.49 6.33 37.98
C ALA A 394 -19.79 5.55 39.28
N HIS A 395 -18.98 4.53 39.59
CA HIS A 395 -19.12 3.71 40.80
C HIS A 395 -19.10 4.56 42.09
N ASP A 396 -18.18 5.52 42.15
CA ASP A 396 -17.89 6.31 43.34
C ASP A 396 -18.59 7.68 43.37
N VAL A 397 -19.60 7.91 42.50
CA VAL A 397 -20.42 9.12 42.55
C VAL A 397 -21.11 9.20 43.92
N PRO A 398 -20.89 10.26 44.73
CA PRO A 398 -21.48 10.36 46.05
C PRO A 398 -22.97 10.72 45.96
N VAL A 399 -23.76 10.27 46.93
CA VAL A 399 -25.18 10.70 47.07
C VAL A 399 -25.27 12.21 47.29
N ALA A 400 -24.27 12.82 47.94
CA ALA A 400 -24.15 14.27 48.12
C ALA A 400 -24.15 15.07 46.79
N ALA A 401 -23.90 14.42 45.65
CA ALA A 401 -24.06 15.05 44.34
C ALA A 401 -25.50 15.50 44.04
N LEU A 402 -26.51 15.00 44.77
CA LEU A 402 -27.89 15.48 44.71
C LEU A 402 -28.12 16.85 45.36
N PHE A 403 -27.32 17.18 46.38
CA PHE A 403 -27.55 18.33 47.26
C PHE A 403 -26.51 19.44 47.10
N ARG A 404 -25.34 19.11 46.53
CA ARG A 404 -24.27 20.08 46.25
C ARG A 404 -24.02 20.12 44.75
N ASP A 405 -24.74 20.99 44.05
CA ASP A 405 -24.37 21.32 42.69
C ASP A 405 -23.01 22.04 42.70
N ALA A 406 -22.01 21.40 42.09
CA ALA A 406 -20.85 22.02 41.46
C ALA A 406 -19.70 22.68 42.27
N ILE A 407 -19.54 22.55 43.61
CA ILE A 407 -18.45 23.32 44.30
C ILE A 407 -17.10 22.56 44.44
N ALA A 408 -17.04 21.23 44.32
CA ALA A 408 -15.76 20.51 44.40
C ALA A 408 -15.61 19.46 43.28
N PRO A 409 -14.63 19.60 42.36
CA PRO A 409 -14.25 18.53 41.47
C PRO A 409 -13.59 17.41 42.29
N ASP A 410 -14.33 16.35 42.57
CA ASP A 410 -13.77 15.12 43.14
C ASP A 410 -12.82 14.51 42.10
N ARG A 411 -11.52 14.80 42.23
CA ARG A 411 -10.42 14.16 41.49
C ARG A 411 -10.23 12.72 41.98
N ARG A 412 -11.29 11.91 41.94
CA ARG A 412 -11.19 10.51 42.32
C ARG A 412 -10.80 9.69 41.11
N TYR A 413 -9.60 9.14 41.18
CA TYR A 413 -9.22 8.03 40.32
C TYR A 413 -10.18 6.86 40.56
N PRO A 414 -10.51 6.09 39.51
CA PRO A 414 -11.32 4.88 39.70
C PRO A 414 -10.57 3.90 40.63
N ARG A 415 -11.32 3.06 41.34
CA ARG A 415 -10.73 2.03 42.22
C ARG A 415 -9.72 1.17 41.47
N LEU A 416 -8.72 0.66 42.19
CA LEU A 416 -7.64 -0.16 41.64
C LEU A 416 -8.17 -1.32 40.76
N GLY A 417 -9.26 -1.97 41.16
CA GLY A 417 -9.87 -3.06 40.36
C GLY A 417 -10.30 -2.62 38.95
N TYR A 418 -10.83 -1.41 38.79
CA TYR A 418 -11.20 -0.88 37.47
C TYR A 418 -9.99 -0.39 36.68
N MET A 419 -8.93 0.08 37.36
CA MET A 419 -7.66 0.41 36.72
C MET A 419 -6.98 -0.85 36.16
N VAL A 420 -6.96 -1.93 36.94
CA VAL A 420 -6.46 -3.24 36.50
C VAL A 420 -7.30 -3.78 35.34
N ALA A 421 -8.63 -3.70 35.42
CA ALA A 421 -9.50 -4.11 34.32
C ALA A 421 -9.23 -3.31 33.02
N THR A 422 -9.00 -2.00 33.14
CA THR A 422 -8.61 -1.13 32.01
C THR A 422 -7.26 -1.56 31.43
N GLY A 423 -6.27 -1.80 32.30
CA GLY A 423 -4.94 -2.26 31.90
C GLY A 423 -4.96 -3.63 31.22
N LEU A 424 -5.74 -4.58 31.74
CA LEU A 424 -5.93 -5.90 31.15
C LEU A 424 -6.64 -5.83 29.79
N ALA A 425 -7.69 -4.99 29.66
CA ALA A 425 -8.36 -4.80 28.38
C ALA A 425 -7.45 -4.15 27.33
N ALA A 426 -6.65 -3.16 27.73
CA ALA A 426 -5.65 -2.53 26.86
C ALA A 426 -4.52 -3.49 26.47
N ALA A 427 -4.05 -4.31 27.41
CA ALA A 427 -3.04 -5.34 27.15
C ALA A 427 -3.60 -6.46 26.25
N ALA A 428 -4.86 -6.86 26.43
CA ALA A 428 -5.53 -7.81 25.55
C ALA A 428 -5.70 -7.25 24.13
N LEU A 429 -6.05 -5.97 24.00
CA LEU A 429 -6.14 -5.27 22.72
C LEU A 429 -4.76 -5.21 22.02
N ALA A 430 -3.71 -4.83 22.75
CA ALA A 430 -2.34 -4.79 22.23
C ALA A 430 -1.83 -6.19 21.87
N GLY A 431 -2.10 -7.19 22.71
CA GLY A 431 -1.75 -8.59 22.47
C GLY A 431 -2.46 -9.15 21.24
N LEU A 432 -3.76 -8.84 21.07
CA LEU A 432 -4.51 -9.18 19.86
C LEU A 432 -3.91 -8.49 18.62
N ALA A 433 -3.58 -7.19 18.72
CA ALA A 433 -2.93 -6.43 17.66
C ALA A 433 -1.63 -7.09 17.17
N VAL A 434 -0.78 -7.51 18.10
CA VAL A 434 0.51 -8.14 17.78
C VAL A 434 0.34 -9.58 17.31
N PHE A 435 -0.53 -10.37 17.93
CA PHE A 435 -0.70 -11.79 17.60
C PHE A 435 -1.41 -12.01 16.26
N ALA A 436 -2.44 -11.19 15.97
CA ALA A 436 -3.24 -11.34 14.76
C ALA A 436 -2.63 -10.66 13.52
N ALA A 437 -1.64 -9.78 13.69
CA ALA A 437 -0.97 -9.11 12.58
C ALA A 437 -0.11 -10.06 11.74
N TYR A 438 -0.14 -9.85 10.43
CA TYR A 438 0.70 -10.58 9.47
C TYR A 438 2.19 -10.32 9.73
N ASP A 439 2.53 -9.07 10.02
CA ASP A 439 3.87 -8.67 10.47
C ASP A 439 3.82 -8.21 11.94
N ARG A 440 4.35 -9.06 12.82
CA ARG A 440 4.41 -8.79 14.26
C ARG A 440 5.31 -7.61 14.60
N ARG A 441 6.32 -7.30 13.78
CA ARG A 441 7.22 -6.15 13.99
C ARG A 441 6.46 -4.85 13.79
N ILE A 442 5.67 -4.76 12.72
CA ILE A 442 4.85 -3.58 12.42
C ILE A 442 3.81 -3.36 13.53
N ALA A 443 3.10 -4.41 13.94
CA ALA A 443 2.11 -4.29 15.00
C ALA A 443 2.75 -3.90 16.35
N THR A 444 3.91 -4.45 16.68
CA THR A 444 4.64 -4.09 17.91
C THR A 444 5.10 -2.63 17.85
N ALA A 445 5.67 -2.19 16.72
CA ALA A 445 6.09 -0.81 16.52
C ALA A 445 4.89 0.16 16.63
N PHE A 446 3.75 -0.17 16.03
CA PHE A 446 2.52 0.63 16.14
C PHE A 446 2.02 0.73 17.58
N VAL A 447 2.02 -0.37 18.35
CA VAL A 447 1.63 -0.37 19.76
C VAL A 447 2.57 0.51 20.59
N VAL A 448 3.89 0.36 20.41
CA VAL A 448 4.90 1.18 21.10
C VAL A 448 4.73 2.66 20.74
N ALA A 449 4.56 2.97 19.46
CA ALA A 449 4.33 4.34 18.99
C ALA A 449 3.03 4.93 19.56
N THR A 450 1.96 4.14 19.64
CA THR A 450 0.69 4.56 20.24
C THR A 450 0.84 4.86 21.73
N ILE A 451 1.50 3.98 22.49
CA ILE A 451 1.79 4.20 23.92
C ILE A 451 2.66 5.45 24.09
N GLY A 452 3.72 5.58 23.28
CA GLY A 452 4.59 6.76 23.24
C GLY A 452 3.82 8.05 22.95
N ALA A 453 2.89 8.03 21.99
CA ALA A 453 2.04 9.17 21.66
C ALA A 453 1.11 9.56 22.82
N PHE A 454 0.50 8.58 23.52
CA PHE A 454 -0.31 8.87 24.71
C PHE A 454 0.52 9.51 25.83
N ILE A 455 1.73 8.99 26.09
CA ILE A 455 2.64 9.55 27.09
C ILE A 455 3.06 10.97 26.69
N ALA A 456 3.48 11.18 25.45
CA ALA A 456 3.91 12.48 24.94
C ALA A 456 2.77 13.51 25.00
N LEU A 457 1.57 13.17 24.54
CA LEU A 457 0.39 14.04 24.62
C LEU A 457 0.03 14.38 26.07
N ARG A 458 0.22 13.43 27.00
CA ARG A 458 -0.01 13.66 28.43
C ARG A 458 1.02 14.63 29.01
N LEU A 459 2.30 14.46 28.68
CA LEU A 459 3.39 15.36 29.09
C LEU A 459 3.19 16.76 28.54
N ILE A 460 2.70 16.88 27.31
CA ILE A 460 2.43 18.17 26.68
C ILE A 460 1.22 18.85 27.26
N SER A 461 0.16 18.10 27.54
CA SER A 461 -0.99 18.64 28.28
C SER A 461 -0.53 19.24 29.61
N TRP A 462 0.36 18.55 30.33
CA TRP A 462 0.96 19.05 31.57
C TRP A 462 1.86 20.27 31.32
N GLY A 463 2.71 20.23 30.29
CA GLY A 463 3.58 21.35 29.90
C GLY A 463 2.81 22.61 29.52
N ILE A 464 1.74 22.49 28.72
CA ILE A 464 0.83 23.59 28.37
C ILE A 464 0.26 24.22 29.64
N MET A 465 -0.24 23.40 30.57
CA MET A 465 -0.81 23.90 31.82
C MET A 465 0.26 24.57 32.70
N ALA A 466 1.46 24.01 32.77
CA ALA A 466 2.57 24.55 33.55
C ALA A 466 3.08 25.90 32.99
N VAL A 467 3.22 26.00 31.67
CA VAL A 467 3.62 27.22 30.98
C VAL A 467 2.51 28.28 31.10
N ALA A 468 1.25 27.91 30.88
CA ALA A 468 0.11 28.80 31.02
C ALA A 468 -0.05 29.36 32.45
N ALA A 469 0.29 28.57 33.47
CA ALA A 469 0.30 29.01 34.86
C ALA A 469 1.44 29.99 35.19
N ARG A 470 2.55 29.96 34.44
CA ARG A 470 3.73 30.81 34.64
C ARG A 470 3.74 32.07 33.77
N LEU A 471 2.96 32.11 32.68
CA LEU A 471 2.88 33.26 31.79
C LEU A 471 2.27 34.50 32.50
N PRO A 472 2.81 35.71 32.29
CA PRO A 472 2.24 36.94 32.83
C PRO A 472 0.84 37.18 32.26
N ARG A 473 -0.05 37.73 33.11
CA ARG A 473 -1.46 37.95 32.75
C ARG A 473 -1.58 39.06 31.69
N PRO A 474 -2.11 38.78 30.49
CA PRO A 474 -2.24 39.79 29.45
C PRO A 474 -3.25 40.88 29.82
N LYS A 475 -3.09 42.08 29.23
CA LYS A 475 -3.96 43.25 29.50
C LYS A 475 -5.38 43.09 28.95
N ARG A 476 -5.56 42.38 27.83
CA ARG A 476 -6.88 42.12 27.22
C ARG A 476 -7.62 41.05 28.03
N VAL A 477 -8.86 41.35 28.43
CA VAL A 477 -9.68 40.49 29.31
C VAL A 477 -9.95 39.13 28.66
N GLU A 478 -10.17 39.10 27.35
CA GLU A 478 -10.46 37.89 26.57
C GLU A 478 -9.27 36.92 26.61
N LEU A 479 -8.05 37.43 26.40
CA LEU A 479 -6.82 36.64 26.46
C LEU A 479 -6.50 36.19 27.89
N LYS A 480 -6.83 37.04 28.88
CA LYS A 480 -6.66 36.70 30.30
C LYS A 480 -7.60 35.57 30.71
N LEU A 481 -8.85 35.59 30.24
CA LEU A 481 -9.82 34.51 30.44
C LEU A 481 -9.39 33.23 29.73
N ALA A 482 -8.94 33.32 28.47
CA ALA A 482 -8.44 32.18 27.71
C ALA A 482 -7.25 31.49 28.43
N LEU A 483 -6.25 32.26 28.85
CA LEU A 483 -5.08 31.73 29.56
C LEU A 483 -5.45 31.08 30.90
N ALA A 484 -6.35 31.71 31.67
CA ALA A 484 -6.84 31.16 32.93
C ALA A 484 -7.64 29.86 32.73
N ASN A 485 -8.42 29.76 31.65
CA ASN A 485 -9.22 28.58 31.35
C ASN A 485 -8.38 27.34 31.02
N VAL A 486 -7.17 27.54 30.48
CA VAL A 486 -6.26 26.46 30.07
C VAL A 486 -5.62 25.73 31.26
N HIS A 487 -5.29 26.42 32.36
CA HIS A 487 -4.56 25.81 33.49
C HIS A 487 -5.41 25.54 34.74
N ARG A 488 -6.64 26.08 34.83
CA ARG A 488 -7.48 25.97 36.04
C ARG A 488 -7.83 24.52 36.41
N PRO A 489 -8.14 24.24 37.70
CA PRO A 489 -8.59 22.92 38.13
C PRO A 489 -9.81 22.41 37.33
N GLY A 490 -9.62 21.33 36.59
CA GLY A 490 -10.64 20.75 35.70
C GLY A 490 -10.75 21.43 34.33
N ALA A 491 -9.69 22.10 33.88
CA ALA A 491 -9.54 22.56 32.50
C ALA A 491 -9.73 21.42 31.50
N LEU A 492 -10.26 21.78 30.32
CA LEU A 492 -10.48 20.85 29.21
C LEU A 492 -9.18 20.45 28.49
N THR A 493 -8.07 21.14 28.79
CA THR A 493 -6.74 20.97 28.17
C THR A 493 -6.33 19.50 28.02
N PRO A 494 -6.34 18.64 29.07
CA PRO A 494 -5.85 17.27 28.90
C PRO A 494 -6.74 16.40 28.02
N SER A 495 -8.06 16.63 28.02
CA SER A 495 -9.00 15.88 27.18
C SER A 495 -8.95 16.36 25.73
N VAL A 496 -8.92 17.68 25.51
CA VAL A 496 -8.83 18.27 24.17
C VAL A 496 -7.49 17.93 23.52
N VAL A 497 -6.36 18.11 24.22
CA VAL A 497 -5.02 17.80 23.68
C VAL A 497 -4.88 16.32 23.37
N MET A 498 -5.36 15.41 24.24
CA MET A 498 -5.27 13.96 23.97
C MET A 498 -6.16 13.55 22.80
N SER A 499 -7.36 14.12 22.68
CA SER A 499 -8.32 13.80 21.63
C SER A 499 -7.95 14.39 20.28
N LEU A 500 -7.60 15.68 20.24
CA LEU A 500 -7.20 16.39 19.04
C LEU A 500 -5.79 16.01 18.61
N GLY A 501 -4.87 15.91 19.57
CA GLY A 501 -3.46 15.65 19.29
C GLY A 501 -3.22 14.26 18.74
N LEU A 502 -3.93 13.23 19.21
CA LEU A 502 -3.81 11.89 18.64
C LEU A 502 -4.34 11.83 17.21
N GLY A 503 -5.53 12.40 16.96
CA GLY A 503 -6.08 12.49 15.61
C GLY A 503 -5.18 13.27 14.66
N LEU A 504 -4.57 14.35 15.14
CA LEU A 504 -3.65 15.15 14.33
C LEU A 504 -2.31 14.47 14.09
N VAL A 505 -1.68 13.87 15.11
CA VAL A 505 -0.43 13.11 14.94
C VAL A 505 -0.63 12.05 13.86
N LEU A 506 -1.75 11.33 13.90
CA LEU A 506 -2.08 10.31 12.91
C LEU A 506 -2.39 10.92 11.54
N LEU A 507 -3.14 12.03 11.47
CA LEU A 507 -3.43 12.70 10.21
C LEU A 507 -2.16 13.21 9.51
N VAL A 508 -1.26 13.87 10.25
CA VAL A 508 0.03 14.33 9.74
C VAL A 508 0.89 13.14 9.32
N ALA A 509 0.97 12.11 10.17
CA ALA A 509 1.78 10.92 9.86
C ALA A 509 1.30 10.26 8.56
N LEU A 510 -0.01 10.05 8.43
CA LEU A 510 -0.61 9.48 7.23
C LEU A 510 -0.42 10.35 5.99
N THR A 511 -0.53 11.67 6.13
CA THR A 511 -0.32 12.61 5.02
C THR A 511 1.14 12.59 4.54
N LEU A 512 2.11 12.52 5.47
CA LEU A 512 3.52 12.44 5.13
C LEU A 512 3.90 11.08 4.54
N ILE A 513 3.34 9.99 5.05
CA ILE A 513 3.49 8.66 4.46
C ILE A 513 2.91 8.64 3.04
N ASP A 514 1.70 9.17 2.82
CA ASP A 514 1.09 9.32 1.49
C ASP A 514 2.00 10.14 0.56
N SER A 515 2.52 11.27 1.02
CA SER A 515 3.42 12.12 0.24
C SER A 515 4.74 11.42 -0.11
N SER A 516 5.29 10.64 0.82
CA SER A 516 6.55 9.89 0.62
C SER A 516 6.33 8.77 -0.40
N ILE A 517 5.23 8.03 -0.31
CA ILE A 517 4.85 7.02 -1.31
C ILE A 517 4.69 7.67 -2.68
N ARG A 518 3.86 8.71 -2.80
CA ARG A 518 3.64 9.41 -4.08
C ARG A 518 4.95 9.93 -4.66
N ARG A 519 5.80 10.53 -3.83
CA ARG A 519 7.10 11.05 -4.23
C ARG A 519 8.01 9.94 -4.70
N GLN A 520 8.09 8.82 -3.99
CA GLN A 520 8.87 7.67 -4.45
C GLN A 520 8.37 7.20 -5.82
N LEU A 521 7.05 7.19 -6.03
CA LEU A 521 6.45 6.82 -7.30
C LEU A 521 6.61 7.87 -8.41
N SER A 522 6.73 9.17 -8.09
CA SER A 522 6.79 10.27 -9.08
C SER A 522 8.20 10.80 -9.36
N ASN A 523 9.07 10.82 -8.35
CA ASN A 523 10.41 11.41 -8.43
C ASN A 523 11.46 10.46 -9.02
N GLU A 524 11.13 9.18 -9.21
CA GLU A 524 11.97 8.27 -9.99
C GLU A 524 11.88 8.55 -11.51
N LEU A 525 11.02 9.48 -11.95
CA LEU A 525 10.87 9.82 -13.37
C LEU A 525 11.74 11.05 -13.73
N PRO A 526 12.83 10.89 -14.50
CA PRO A 526 13.74 11.99 -14.80
C PRO A 526 13.11 13.09 -15.65
N GLN A 527 13.39 14.35 -15.28
CA GLN A 527 13.05 15.52 -16.10
C GLN A 527 13.82 15.59 -17.44
N LYS A 528 14.89 14.79 -17.58
CA LYS A 528 15.71 14.63 -18.78
C LYS A 528 15.74 13.16 -19.23
N ALA A 529 14.58 12.51 -19.28
CA ALA A 529 14.51 11.18 -19.87
C ALA A 529 14.80 11.26 -21.38
N PRO A 530 15.53 10.29 -21.97
CA PRO A 530 15.61 10.18 -23.42
C PRO A 530 14.20 9.95 -23.99
N ALA A 531 13.94 10.41 -25.21
CA ALA A 531 12.64 10.20 -25.85
C ALA A 531 12.45 8.72 -26.22
N PHE A 532 13.52 8.08 -26.70
CA PHE A 532 13.52 6.69 -27.13
C PHE A 532 14.70 5.90 -26.57
N PHE A 533 14.41 4.64 -26.22
CA PHE A 533 15.40 3.56 -26.14
C PHE A 533 15.26 2.65 -27.34
N PHE A 534 16.36 2.40 -28.04
CA PHE A 534 16.45 1.46 -29.13
C PHE A 534 17.23 0.24 -28.69
N LEU A 535 16.58 -0.92 -28.76
CA LEU A 535 17.08 -2.23 -28.40
C LEU A 535 17.27 -3.07 -29.67
N ASP A 536 18.02 -4.16 -29.53
CA ASP A 536 18.20 -5.17 -30.57
C ASP A 536 18.80 -4.62 -31.89
N ILE A 537 19.67 -3.61 -31.80
CA ILE A 537 20.46 -3.14 -32.95
C ILE A 537 21.67 -4.08 -33.13
N PRO A 538 21.82 -4.81 -34.25
CA PRO A 538 22.98 -5.65 -34.47
C PRO A 538 24.29 -4.86 -34.45
N SER A 539 25.37 -5.43 -33.91
CA SER A 539 26.71 -4.81 -33.91
C SER A 539 27.18 -4.38 -35.31
N THR A 540 26.80 -5.11 -36.36
CA THR A 540 27.10 -4.79 -37.77
C THR A 540 26.38 -3.56 -38.30
N GLU A 541 25.26 -3.17 -37.69
CA GLU A 541 24.43 -2.05 -38.14
C GLU A 541 24.59 -0.79 -37.29
N ARG A 542 25.36 -0.86 -36.20
CA ARG A 542 25.57 0.24 -35.24
C ARG A 542 26.01 1.55 -35.90
N GLU A 543 27.00 1.50 -36.79
CA GLU A 543 27.55 2.70 -37.44
C GLU A 543 26.52 3.34 -38.38
N ARG A 544 25.88 2.53 -39.23
CA ARG A 544 24.79 2.97 -40.10
C ARG A 544 23.63 3.57 -39.31
N PHE A 545 23.27 2.98 -38.18
CA PHE A 545 22.23 3.52 -37.29
C PHE A 545 22.58 4.91 -36.76
N ALA A 546 23.81 5.07 -36.26
CA ALA A 546 24.30 6.35 -35.76
C ALA A 546 24.32 7.44 -36.85
N GLU A 547 24.67 7.10 -38.09
CA GLU A 547 24.64 8.02 -39.23
C GLU A 547 23.23 8.48 -39.57
N VAL A 548 22.25 7.57 -39.62
CA VAL A 548 20.85 7.90 -39.91
C VAL A 548 20.26 8.81 -38.83
N VAL A 549 20.52 8.52 -37.55
CA VAL A 549 20.07 9.38 -36.43
C VAL A 549 20.67 10.79 -36.55
N LYS A 550 21.98 10.91 -36.79
CA LYS A 550 22.64 12.21 -36.96
C LYS A 550 22.13 13.00 -38.17
N ALA A 551 21.79 12.31 -39.26
CA ALA A 551 21.28 12.95 -40.47
C ALA A 551 19.84 13.46 -40.31
N LYS A 552 18.99 12.68 -39.62
CA LYS A 552 17.55 12.96 -39.46
C LYS A 552 17.23 13.82 -38.25
N ALA A 553 18.06 13.77 -37.21
CA ALA A 553 17.87 14.48 -35.94
C ALA A 553 19.23 15.00 -35.41
N PRO A 554 19.85 15.99 -36.09
CA PRO A 554 21.15 16.55 -35.67
C PRO A 554 21.11 17.25 -34.31
N GLU A 555 19.93 17.70 -33.86
CA GLU A 555 19.71 18.31 -32.55
C GLU A 555 19.57 17.30 -31.40
N ALA A 556 19.51 15.99 -31.71
CA ALA A 556 19.25 14.97 -30.72
C ALA A 556 20.54 14.51 -30.02
N ASP A 557 20.43 14.30 -28.70
CA ASP A 557 21.47 13.66 -27.91
C ASP A 557 21.44 12.15 -28.14
N PHE A 558 22.51 11.61 -28.70
CA PHE A 558 22.61 10.20 -29.10
C PHE A 558 23.74 9.51 -28.34
N ASN A 559 23.37 8.51 -27.53
CA ASN A 559 24.32 7.67 -26.81
C ASN A 559 24.07 6.19 -27.17
N SER A 560 25.14 5.43 -27.45
CA SER A 560 25.06 4.00 -27.82
C SER A 560 26.13 3.16 -27.14
N THR A 561 25.69 2.08 -26.48
CA THR A 561 26.54 1.21 -25.67
C THR A 561 26.35 -0.26 -26.10
N PRO A 562 27.44 -1.03 -26.28
CA PRO A 562 27.35 -2.48 -26.51
C PRO A 562 26.64 -3.18 -25.36
N MET A 563 25.87 -4.22 -25.66
CA MET A 563 25.15 -5.01 -24.68
C MET A 563 25.26 -6.49 -25.04
N LEU A 564 25.73 -7.27 -24.08
CA LEU A 564 25.65 -8.71 -24.06
C LEU A 564 24.88 -9.16 -22.82
N ARG A 565 24.68 -10.47 -22.72
CA ARG A 565 24.08 -11.13 -21.57
C ARG A 565 25.03 -12.20 -21.06
N GLY A 566 25.19 -12.27 -19.75
CA GLY A 566 25.96 -13.32 -19.11
C GLY A 566 25.44 -13.67 -17.72
N SER A 567 25.66 -14.92 -17.33
CA SER A 567 25.32 -15.42 -16.00
C SER A 567 26.59 -15.54 -15.15
N ILE A 568 26.51 -15.17 -13.88
CA ILE A 568 27.63 -15.31 -12.95
C ILE A 568 27.72 -16.77 -12.54
N VAL A 569 28.82 -17.44 -12.90
CA VAL A 569 29.04 -18.87 -12.63
C VAL A 569 30.00 -19.11 -11.48
N SER A 570 30.91 -18.16 -11.19
CA SER A 570 31.81 -18.25 -10.05
C SER A 570 32.09 -16.89 -9.41
N LEU A 571 32.29 -16.91 -8.09
CA LEU A 571 32.69 -15.78 -7.26
C LEU A 571 33.90 -16.22 -6.44
N LYS A 572 35.03 -15.53 -6.55
CA LYS A 572 36.27 -15.84 -5.81
C LYS A 572 36.77 -17.28 -6.01
N GLY A 573 36.53 -17.85 -7.20
CA GLY A 573 36.86 -19.24 -7.52
C GLY A 573 35.88 -20.28 -6.99
N GLU A 574 34.87 -19.90 -6.20
CA GLU A 574 33.79 -20.78 -5.76
C GLU A 574 32.59 -20.72 -6.73
N PRO A 575 31.87 -21.83 -6.97
CA PRO A 575 30.63 -21.81 -7.74
C PRO A 575 29.62 -20.82 -7.17
N SER A 576 28.95 -20.05 -8.03
CA SER A 576 27.99 -19.02 -7.60
C SER A 576 26.79 -19.58 -6.82
N GLU A 577 26.47 -20.87 -7.01
CA GLU A 577 25.42 -21.60 -6.30
C GLU A 577 25.74 -21.82 -4.81
N ASP A 578 27.01 -21.99 -4.46
CA ASP A 578 27.48 -22.28 -3.10
C ASP A 578 27.89 -21.02 -2.33
N ALA A 579 27.93 -19.87 -3.01
CA ALA A 579 28.40 -18.61 -2.45
C ALA A 579 27.44 -18.05 -1.37
N ALA A 580 27.99 -17.73 -0.20
CA ALA A 580 27.25 -17.14 0.91
C ALA A 580 26.93 -15.64 0.64
N VAL A 581 25.77 -15.38 0.02
CA VAL A 581 25.31 -14.03 -0.36
C VAL A 581 24.08 -13.57 0.42
N ASP A 582 23.93 -12.25 0.54
CA ASP A 582 22.74 -11.63 1.12
C ASP A 582 21.48 -12.06 0.33
N PRO A 583 20.39 -12.50 1.00
CA PRO A 583 19.11 -12.79 0.35
C PRO A 583 18.63 -11.72 -0.64
N GLU A 584 18.86 -10.43 -0.35
CA GLU A 584 18.45 -9.33 -1.23
C GLU A 584 19.31 -9.19 -2.49
N SER A 585 20.52 -9.75 -2.52
CA SER A 585 21.44 -9.69 -3.67
C SER A 585 21.53 -11.00 -4.45
N ARG A 586 20.95 -12.10 -3.94
CA ARG A 586 20.93 -13.42 -4.60
C ARG A 586 20.27 -13.43 -5.98
N TRP A 587 19.44 -12.44 -6.29
CA TRP A 587 18.88 -12.33 -7.65
C TRP A 587 19.99 -12.16 -8.69
N ALA A 588 21.10 -11.47 -8.38
CA ALA A 588 22.17 -11.21 -9.34
C ALA A 588 22.82 -12.50 -9.88
N LEU A 589 22.82 -13.56 -9.08
CA LEU A 589 23.40 -14.87 -9.43
C LEU A 589 22.42 -15.78 -10.20
N ARG A 590 21.13 -15.43 -10.23
CA ARG A 590 20.09 -16.25 -10.89
C ARG A 590 19.82 -15.74 -12.31
N GLY A 591 20.13 -16.55 -13.31
CA GLY A 591 19.87 -16.27 -14.73
C GLY A 591 20.80 -15.24 -15.36
N ASP A 592 20.50 -14.84 -16.59
CA ASP A 592 21.34 -13.95 -17.39
C ASP A 592 21.16 -12.46 -17.04
N ARG A 593 22.28 -11.77 -16.82
CA ARG A 593 22.37 -10.33 -16.55
C ARG A 593 22.95 -9.59 -17.74
N GLY A 594 22.50 -8.34 -17.95
CA GLY A 594 23.09 -7.47 -18.95
C GLY A 594 24.53 -7.15 -18.56
N VAL A 595 25.46 -7.38 -19.48
CA VAL A 595 26.88 -7.01 -19.36
C VAL A 595 27.24 -6.12 -20.53
N THR A 596 28.18 -5.21 -20.30
CA THR A 596 28.72 -4.35 -21.35
C THR A 596 30.24 -4.30 -21.25
N PHE A 597 30.88 -3.69 -22.23
CA PHE A 597 32.28 -3.31 -22.17
C PHE A 597 32.45 -1.87 -22.63
N SER A 598 33.39 -1.16 -22.01
CA SER A 598 33.67 0.23 -22.35
C SER A 598 35.13 0.60 -22.10
N ALA A 599 35.69 1.43 -22.96
CA ALA A 599 37.01 2.03 -22.76
C ALA A 599 36.96 3.14 -21.69
N THR A 600 35.85 3.88 -21.63
CA THR A 600 35.64 5.00 -20.69
C THR A 600 34.58 4.67 -19.64
N ALA A 601 34.64 5.33 -18.50
CA ALA A 601 33.61 5.20 -17.46
C ALA A 601 32.23 5.63 -18.00
N PRO A 602 31.16 4.83 -17.79
CA PRO A 602 29.81 5.19 -18.24
C PRO A 602 29.30 6.47 -17.57
N GLU A 603 28.59 7.29 -18.36
CA GLU A 603 27.92 8.49 -17.87
C GLU A 603 26.84 8.14 -16.83
N GLY A 604 26.69 8.96 -15.79
CA GLY A 604 25.75 8.71 -14.69
C GLY A 604 26.24 7.69 -13.64
N SER A 605 27.48 7.22 -13.75
CA SER A 605 28.13 6.41 -12.73
C SER A 605 29.36 7.13 -12.14
N THR A 606 29.63 6.90 -10.86
CA THR A 606 30.80 7.47 -10.17
C THR A 606 31.65 6.35 -9.59
N VAL A 607 32.95 6.37 -9.87
CA VAL A 607 33.90 5.40 -9.31
C VAL A 607 34.20 5.80 -7.87
N ILE A 608 33.95 4.90 -6.92
CA ILE A 608 34.13 5.15 -5.48
C ILE A 608 35.42 4.51 -4.97
N SER A 609 35.79 3.34 -5.51
CA SER A 609 36.99 2.62 -5.09
C SER A 609 37.66 1.91 -6.26
N GLY A 610 38.99 1.85 -6.24
CA GLY A 610 39.79 1.39 -7.37
C GLY A 610 39.97 2.46 -8.45
N GLU A 611 40.57 2.08 -9.56
CA GLU A 611 40.83 2.97 -10.70
C GLU A 611 40.16 2.41 -11.97
N TRP A 612 39.77 3.31 -12.87
CA TRP A 612 39.32 2.92 -14.21
C TRP A 612 40.54 2.54 -15.05
N TRP A 613 40.40 1.52 -15.90
CA TRP A 613 41.50 1.08 -16.76
C TRP A 613 41.79 2.10 -17.89
N PRO A 614 43.03 2.15 -18.41
CA PRO A 614 43.34 2.92 -19.61
C PRO A 614 42.52 2.49 -20.83
N ALA A 615 42.27 3.41 -21.77
CA ALA A 615 41.44 3.13 -22.95
C ALA A 615 42.01 2.03 -23.86
N ASP A 616 43.33 1.85 -23.85
CA ASP A 616 44.13 0.90 -24.61
C ASP A 616 44.53 -0.35 -23.80
N TYR A 617 43.83 -0.63 -22.70
CA TYR A 617 44.15 -1.74 -21.81
C TYR A 617 44.09 -3.12 -22.51
N ALA A 618 45.22 -3.84 -22.50
CA ALA A 618 45.41 -5.15 -23.14
C ALA A 618 45.76 -6.29 -22.16
N GLY A 619 45.62 -6.07 -20.84
CA GLY A 619 45.96 -7.05 -19.81
C GLY A 619 44.90 -8.16 -19.61
N PRO A 620 44.89 -8.89 -18.48
CA PRO A 620 43.81 -9.84 -18.17
C PRO A 620 42.46 -9.13 -18.05
N PRO A 621 41.32 -9.77 -18.38
CA PRO A 621 39.99 -9.15 -18.30
C PRO A 621 39.71 -8.49 -16.95
N LEU A 622 39.27 -7.24 -16.98
CA LEU A 622 38.87 -6.47 -15.81
C LEU A 622 37.37 -6.23 -15.83
N VAL A 623 36.77 -6.10 -14.64
CA VAL A 623 35.36 -5.75 -14.47
C VAL A 623 35.19 -4.63 -13.45
N SER A 624 34.38 -3.64 -13.82
CA SER A 624 33.83 -2.64 -12.93
C SER A 624 32.46 -3.09 -12.44
N PHE A 625 32.25 -3.06 -11.12
CA PHE A 625 31.07 -3.63 -10.49
C PHE A 625 30.28 -2.58 -9.71
N ASP A 626 28.95 -2.73 -9.64
CA ASP A 626 28.11 -1.88 -8.80
C ASP A 626 28.44 -2.05 -7.30
N ARG A 627 28.59 -0.94 -6.58
CA ARG A 627 28.98 -0.94 -5.16
C ARG A 627 27.99 -1.71 -4.28
N ARG A 628 26.68 -1.44 -4.40
CA ARG A 628 25.66 -2.04 -3.53
C ARG A 628 25.58 -3.55 -3.78
N LEU A 629 25.67 -3.95 -5.04
CA LEU A 629 25.69 -5.36 -5.41
C LEU A 629 26.99 -6.05 -5.00
N ALA A 630 28.14 -5.38 -5.08
CA ALA A 630 29.40 -5.91 -4.57
C ALA A 630 29.34 -6.15 -3.05
N GLU A 631 28.79 -5.21 -2.28
CA GLU A 631 28.60 -5.37 -0.83
C GLU A 631 27.71 -6.58 -0.50
N GLY A 632 26.58 -6.74 -1.20
CA GLY A 632 25.67 -7.87 -0.99
C GLY A 632 26.22 -9.23 -1.44
N LEU A 633 27.10 -9.24 -2.45
CA LEU A 633 27.85 -10.41 -2.89
C LEU A 633 29.18 -10.59 -2.13
N ARG A 634 29.50 -9.68 -1.20
CA ARG A 634 30.75 -9.65 -0.42
C ARG A 634 32.02 -9.59 -1.27
N LEU A 635 31.94 -8.95 -2.44
CA LEU A 635 33.06 -8.76 -3.36
C LEU A 635 33.85 -7.50 -3.00
N LYS A 636 35.17 -7.57 -3.19
CA LYS A 636 36.10 -6.44 -3.04
C LYS A 636 36.88 -6.20 -4.33
N VAL A 637 37.47 -5.01 -4.43
CA VAL A 637 38.44 -4.72 -5.49
C VAL A 637 39.59 -5.73 -5.40
N GLY A 638 39.87 -6.40 -6.51
CA GLY A 638 40.87 -7.46 -6.63
C GLY A 638 40.31 -8.88 -6.64
N ASP A 639 39.06 -9.10 -6.27
CA ASP A 639 38.44 -10.43 -6.32
C ASP A 639 38.16 -10.86 -7.77
N GLU A 640 38.08 -12.17 -8.02
CA GLU A 640 37.76 -12.74 -9.34
C GLU A 640 36.28 -13.10 -9.46
N ILE A 641 35.72 -12.89 -10.64
CA ILE A 641 34.34 -13.24 -11.01
C ILE A 641 34.38 -13.98 -12.35
N GLY A 642 33.77 -15.16 -12.40
CA GLY A 642 33.53 -15.89 -13.64
C GLY A 642 32.13 -15.61 -14.18
N VAL A 643 32.04 -15.10 -15.40
CA VAL A 643 30.78 -14.83 -16.09
C VAL A 643 30.71 -15.64 -17.37
N ASN A 644 29.68 -16.47 -17.51
CA ASN A 644 29.41 -17.19 -18.74
C ASN A 644 28.66 -16.28 -19.72
N VAL A 645 29.29 -15.98 -20.86
CA VAL A 645 28.72 -15.19 -21.96
C VAL A 645 28.77 -16.02 -23.23
N LEU A 646 27.62 -16.23 -23.87
CA LEU A 646 27.50 -17.03 -25.11
C LEU A 646 28.12 -18.45 -24.99
N GLY A 647 28.04 -19.07 -23.81
CA GLY A 647 28.56 -20.43 -23.56
C GLY A 647 30.05 -20.49 -23.22
N ARG A 648 30.74 -19.34 -23.11
CA ARG A 648 32.14 -19.26 -22.67
C ARG A 648 32.24 -18.55 -21.32
N THR A 649 32.92 -19.17 -20.38
CA THR A 649 33.22 -18.55 -19.07
C THR A 649 34.39 -17.59 -19.21
N ILE A 650 34.13 -16.30 -19.00
CA ILE A 650 35.12 -15.24 -18.93
C ILE A 650 35.42 -14.96 -17.45
N THR A 651 36.65 -15.23 -17.02
CA THR A 651 37.13 -14.89 -15.68
C THR A 651 37.72 -13.47 -15.71
N ALA A 652 37.16 -12.57 -14.92
CA ALA A 652 37.61 -11.19 -14.81
C ALA A 652 37.87 -10.78 -13.36
N LYS A 653 38.83 -9.87 -13.18
CA LYS A 653 39.18 -9.32 -11.86
C LYS A 653 38.45 -8.00 -11.62
N VAL A 654 37.88 -7.83 -10.42
CA VAL A 654 37.20 -6.58 -10.03
C VAL A 654 38.22 -5.46 -9.92
N ALA A 655 38.21 -4.52 -10.86
CA ALA A 655 39.16 -3.41 -10.91
C ALA A 655 38.70 -2.21 -10.08
N ASN A 656 37.40 -1.92 -10.10
CA ASN A 656 36.81 -0.81 -9.36
C ASN A 656 35.35 -1.08 -9.01
N LEU A 657 34.86 -0.37 -7.99
CA LEU A 657 33.45 -0.33 -7.61
C LEU A 657 32.88 1.06 -7.90
N ARG A 658 31.68 1.07 -8.47
CA ARG A 658 30.97 2.30 -8.85
C ARG A 658 29.58 2.38 -8.26
N GLU A 659 29.14 3.60 -7.98
CA GLU A 659 27.76 3.89 -7.64
C GLU A 659 27.01 4.37 -8.87
N ILE A 660 25.89 3.70 -9.13
CA ILE A 660 25.04 3.89 -10.31
C ILE A 660 23.82 4.69 -9.91
N HIS A 661 23.57 5.79 -10.60
CA HIS A 661 22.39 6.62 -10.43
C HIS A 661 21.34 6.26 -11.49
N TRP A 662 20.49 5.28 -11.18
CA TRP A 662 19.45 4.78 -12.10
C TRP A 662 18.40 5.85 -12.44
N GLU A 663 18.29 6.89 -11.60
CA GLU A 663 17.36 8.00 -11.74
C GLU A 663 17.63 8.86 -12.98
N THR A 664 18.82 8.74 -13.58
CA THR A 664 19.18 9.48 -14.79
C THR A 664 18.57 8.90 -16.07
N MET A 665 18.00 7.67 -16.01
CA MET A 665 17.58 6.90 -17.20
C MET A 665 18.67 6.83 -18.30
N GLY A 666 19.94 6.93 -17.92
CA GLY A 666 21.08 6.68 -18.81
C GLY A 666 21.32 5.17 -18.99
N ILE A 667 22.03 4.80 -20.05
CA ILE A 667 22.41 3.40 -20.29
C ILE A 667 23.48 2.97 -19.28
N ASN A 668 23.08 2.19 -18.28
CA ASN A 668 23.96 1.66 -17.24
C ASN A 668 23.76 0.15 -17.04
N PHE A 669 24.83 -0.52 -16.63
CA PHE A 669 24.88 -1.97 -16.36
C PHE A 669 25.38 -2.19 -14.94
N PHE A 670 25.25 -3.40 -14.37
CA PHE A 670 25.89 -3.74 -13.07
C PHE A 670 27.34 -4.19 -13.24
N MET A 671 27.68 -4.74 -14.41
CA MET A 671 29.00 -5.19 -14.78
C MET A 671 29.42 -4.50 -16.08
N VAL A 672 30.54 -3.80 -16.04
CA VAL A 672 31.19 -3.20 -17.23
C VAL A 672 32.57 -3.82 -17.33
N PHE A 673 32.89 -4.45 -18.45
CA PHE A 673 34.17 -5.11 -18.66
C PHE A 673 35.12 -4.22 -19.46
N SER A 674 36.41 -4.53 -19.36
CA SER A 674 37.41 -3.97 -20.26
C SER A 674 37.16 -4.48 -21.70
N PRO A 675 37.39 -3.65 -22.74
CA PRO A 675 37.02 -4.00 -24.13
C PRO A 675 37.63 -5.32 -24.66
N ASN A 676 38.83 -5.67 -24.18
CA ASN A 676 39.52 -6.91 -24.51
C ASN A 676 38.79 -8.19 -24.04
N ALA A 677 37.90 -8.10 -23.04
CA ALA A 677 37.19 -9.26 -22.49
C ALA A 677 36.23 -9.91 -23.51
N PHE A 678 35.70 -9.12 -24.45
CA PHE A 678 34.71 -9.57 -25.44
C PHE A 678 35.14 -9.27 -26.89
N ALA A 679 36.44 -9.14 -27.13
CA ALA A 679 36.97 -8.92 -28.47
C ALA A 679 36.50 -10.04 -29.43
N GLY A 680 35.77 -9.68 -30.48
CA GLY A 680 35.27 -10.61 -31.50
C GLY A 680 33.97 -11.36 -31.14
N ALA A 681 33.36 -11.10 -29.98
CA ALA A 681 32.04 -11.65 -29.67
C ALA A 681 30.93 -10.86 -30.39
N PRO A 682 29.91 -11.51 -30.99
CA PRO A 682 28.75 -10.79 -31.50
C PRO A 682 27.97 -10.18 -30.33
N TYR A 683 27.59 -8.92 -30.45
CA TYR A 683 26.80 -8.20 -29.45
C TYR A 683 25.68 -7.39 -30.11
N MET A 684 24.69 -7.02 -29.29
CA MET A 684 23.66 -6.06 -29.67
C MET A 684 24.05 -4.69 -29.12
N THR A 685 23.60 -3.61 -29.77
CA THR A 685 23.81 -2.25 -29.28
C THR A 685 22.51 -1.73 -28.69
N LEU A 686 22.61 -1.16 -27.49
CA LEU A 686 21.56 -0.35 -26.89
C LEU A 686 21.84 1.11 -27.21
N ALA A 687 20.84 1.82 -27.72
CA ALA A 687 20.97 3.24 -28.02
C ALA A 687 19.85 4.06 -27.39
N THR A 688 20.15 5.31 -27.10
CA THR A 688 19.19 6.31 -26.60
C THR A 688 19.21 7.53 -27.50
N VAL A 689 18.04 8.11 -27.71
CA VAL A 689 17.88 9.39 -28.43
C VAL A 689 17.06 10.32 -27.55
N GLY A 690 17.67 11.41 -27.09
CA GLY A 690 17.04 12.49 -26.35
C GLY A 690 16.84 13.71 -27.24
N PHE A 691 15.67 14.33 -27.18
CA PHE A 691 15.45 15.62 -27.84
C PHE A 691 15.51 16.76 -26.81
N PRO A 692 15.97 17.97 -27.20
CA PRO A 692 15.79 19.17 -26.38
C PRO A 692 14.32 19.37 -26.03
N GLN A 693 14.03 19.84 -24.80
CA GLN A 693 12.64 20.06 -24.34
C GLN A 693 11.86 20.92 -25.36
N GLY A 694 10.72 20.40 -25.85
CA GLY A 694 9.84 21.09 -26.80
C GLY A 694 9.90 20.60 -28.25
N ALA A 695 10.68 19.57 -28.58
CA ALA A 695 10.51 18.87 -29.86
C ALA A 695 9.10 18.25 -29.93
N GLY A 696 8.27 18.69 -30.87
CA GLY A 696 6.90 18.20 -30.98
C GLY A 696 6.82 16.73 -31.40
N ASP A 697 5.79 16.02 -30.92
CA ASP A 697 5.54 14.58 -31.15
C ASP A 697 5.66 14.15 -32.62
N ALA A 698 5.37 15.05 -33.58
CA ALA A 698 5.51 14.77 -35.01
C ALA A 698 6.94 14.46 -35.46
N LYS A 699 7.95 15.14 -34.89
CA LYS A 699 9.37 14.88 -35.21
C LYS A 699 9.84 13.54 -34.62
N GLU A 700 9.47 13.27 -33.37
CA GLU A 700 9.77 12.01 -32.69
C GLU A 700 9.20 10.81 -33.44
N LEU A 701 7.92 10.89 -33.81
CA LEU A 701 7.23 9.83 -34.55
C LEU A 701 7.75 9.70 -35.99
N GLY A 702 8.15 10.80 -36.62
CA GLY A 702 8.82 10.78 -37.93
C GLY A 702 10.14 10.02 -37.91
N LEU A 703 11.00 10.31 -36.91
CA LEU A 703 12.26 9.59 -36.73
C LEU A 703 12.02 8.10 -36.46
N LEU A 704 11.07 7.77 -35.59
CA LEU A 704 10.70 6.38 -35.30
C LEU A 704 10.25 5.65 -36.58
N ARG A 705 9.43 6.27 -37.41
CA ARG A 705 8.93 5.70 -38.67
C ARG A 705 10.08 5.38 -39.63
N ASP A 706 11.00 6.32 -39.82
CA ASP A 706 12.15 6.15 -40.70
C ASP A 706 13.10 5.06 -40.20
N LEU A 707 13.46 5.08 -38.90
CA LEU A 707 14.34 4.08 -38.31
C LEU A 707 13.73 2.69 -38.33
N THR A 708 12.42 2.56 -38.06
CA THR A 708 11.75 1.26 -38.10
C THR A 708 11.69 0.72 -39.53
N ARG A 709 11.63 1.57 -40.55
CA ARG A 709 11.68 1.15 -41.96
C ARG A 709 13.05 0.58 -42.34
N ASP A 710 14.13 1.27 -41.94
CA ASP A 710 15.49 0.92 -42.32
C ASP A 710 16.08 -0.22 -41.46
N PHE A 711 15.62 -0.35 -40.21
CA PHE A 711 16.11 -1.32 -39.22
C PHE A 711 14.95 -2.16 -38.66
N PRO A 712 14.44 -3.16 -39.42
CA PRO A 712 13.23 -3.90 -39.06
C PRO A 712 13.36 -4.83 -37.84
N THR A 713 14.59 -5.19 -37.45
CA THR A 713 14.85 -6.04 -36.27
C THR A 713 14.99 -5.25 -34.97
N MET A 714 15.05 -3.92 -35.05
CA MET A 714 15.21 -3.05 -33.90
C MET A 714 13.90 -2.87 -33.14
N THR A 715 13.97 -2.86 -31.82
CA THR A 715 12.84 -2.54 -30.94
C THR A 715 12.98 -1.13 -30.41
N ALA A 716 11.97 -0.27 -30.59
CA ALA A 716 11.96 1.09 -30.05
C ALA A 716 10.97 1.22 -28.89
N ILE A 717 11.46 1.66 -27.73
CA ILE A 717 10.64 1.96 -26.55
C ILE A 717 10.55 3.48 -26.40
N ARG A 718 9.33 4.02 -26.54
CA ARG A 718 9.07 5.44 -26.28
C ARG A 718 8.89 5.66 -24.78
N VAL A 719 9.76 6.47 -24.18
CA VAL A 719 9.75 6.67 -22.72
C VAL A 719 8.49 7.43 -22.30
N LYS A 720 8.05 8.43 -23.08
CA LYS A 720 6.84 9.24 -22.81
C LYS A 720 5.58 8.39 -22.58
N ASP A 721 5.39 7.34 -23.38
CA ASP A 721 4.22 6.47 -23.28
C ASP A 721 4.28 5.62 -21.99
N ALA A 722 5.47 5.14 -21.63
CA ALA A 722 5.69 4.43 -20.38
C ALA A 722 5.45 5.33 -19.16
N LEU A 723 5.94 6.57 -19.19
CA LEU A 723 5.70 7.56 -18.13
C LEU A 723 4.20 7.84 -17.96
N THR A 724 3.47 8.03 -19.05
CA THR A 724 2.01 8.27 -19.01
C THR A 724 1.26 7.09 -18.38
N ALA A 725 1.65 5.85 -18.69
CA ALA A 725 1.06 4.66 -18.09
C ALA A 725 1.36 4.57 -16.58
N ILE A 726 2.59 4.89 -16.18
CA ILE A 726 2.98 4.96 -14.76
C ILE A 726 2.16 6.04 -14.04
N GLU A 727 2.07 7.25 -14.60
CA GLU A 727 1.28 8.35 -14.04
C GLU A 727 -0.20 7.97 -13.81
N ALA A 728 -0.81 7.22 -14.73
CA ALA A 728 -2.17 6.72 -14.56
C ALA A 728 -2.28 5.75 -13.38
N ILE A 729 -1.33 4.81 -13.23
CA ILE A 729 -1.29 3.88 -12.10
C ILE A 729 -1.08 4.63 -10.78
N VAL A 730 -0.15 5.58 -10.75
CA VAL A 730 0.13 6.42 -9.58
C VAL A 730 -1.10 7.24 -9.20
N GLY A 731 -1.81 7.82 -10.18
CA GLY A 731 -3.06 8.56 -9.97
C GLY A 731 -4.17 7.70 -9.34
N ASN A 732 -4.30 6.44 -9.78
CA ASN A 732 -5.28 5.51 -9.23
C ASN A 732 -4.93 5.09 -7.80
N LEU A 733 -3.65 4.80 -7.52
CA LEU A 733 -3.18 4.49 -6.18
C LEU A 733 -3.36 5.67 -5.23
N ALA A 734 -3.06 6.88 -5.72
CA ALA A 734 -3.30 8.13 -5.04
C ALA A 734 -4.76 8.35 -4.62
N LEU A 735 -5.72 7.94 -5.45
CA LEU A 735 -7.14 8.03 -5.10
C LEU A 735 -7.49 7.06 -3.96
N ALA A 736 -6.98 5.83 -4.01
CA ALA A 736 -7.19 4.82 -2.97
C ALA A 736 -6.60 5.26 -1.62
N ILE A 737 -5.38 5.80 -1.62
CA ILE A 737 -4.75 6.31 -0.39
C ILE A 737 -5.51 7.53 0.18
N ARG A 738 -6.02 8.42 -0.69
CA ARG A 738 -6.87 9.55 -0.26
C ARG A 738 -8.17 9.08 0.37
N ALA A 739 -8.80 8.05 -0.20
CA ALA A 739 -10.01 7.46 0.37
C ALA A 739 -9.75 6.89 1.78
N ALA A 740 -8.65 6.14 1.95
CA ALA A 740 -8.24 5.60 3.25
C ALA A 740 -7.94 6.71 4.28
N SER A 741 -7.21 7.75 3.87
CA SER A 741 -6.90 8.91 4.71
C SER A 741 -8.16 9.71 5.08
N GLY A 742 -9.15 9.78 4.17
CA GLY A 742 -10.44 10.41 4.41
C GLY A 742 -11.23 9.74 5.54
N VAL A 743 -11.19 8.41 5.65
CA VAL A 743 -11.79 7.67 6.77
C VAL A 743 -11.20 8.12 8.11
N THR A 744 -9.87 8.22 8.20
CA THR A 744 -9.19 8.69 9.41
C THR A 744 -9.51 10.15 9.73
N LEU A 745 -9.65 11.00 8.71
CA LEU A 745 -10.07 12.39 8.89
C LEU A 745 -11.48 12.48 9.48
N VAL A 746 -12.44 11.70 8.94
CA VAL A 746 -13.81 11.63 9.49
C VAL A 746 -13.78 11.12 10.93
N ALA A 747 -12.99 10.08 11.22
CA ALA A 747 -12.82 9.57 12.59
C ALA A 747 -12.31 10.66 13.54
N SER A 748 -11.29 11.41 13.12
CA SER A 748 -10.69 12.50 13.91
C SER A 748 -11.68 13.64 14.18
N ILE A 749 -12.51 14.00 13.19
CA ILE A 749 -13.58 15.00 13.34
C ILE A 749 -14.64 14.52 14.34
N LEU A 750 -15.07 13.26 14.25
CA LEU A 750 -16.03 12.68 15.20
C LEU A 750 -15.48 12.66 16.63
N VAL A 751 -14.21 12.33 16.78
CA VAL A 751 -13.50 12.31 18.07
C VAL A 751 -13.41 13.71 18.68
N LEU A 752 -13.06 14.71 17.87
CA LEU A 752 -13.07 16.11 18.26
C LEU A 752 -14.47 16.58 18.68
N ALA A 753 -15.51 16.22 17.93
CA ALA A 753 -16.90 16.49 18.31
C ALA A 753 -17.26 15.84 19.65
N GLY A 754 -16.78 14.62 19.91
CA GLY A 754 -16.95 13.92 21.18
C GLY A 754 -16.27 14.62 22.36
N ALA A 755 -15.04 15.10 22.19
CA ALA A 755 -14.33 15.87 23.21
C ALA A 755 -15.04 17.19 23.55
N LEU A 756 -15.55 17.89 22.52
CA LEU A 756 -16.31 19.12 22.71
C LEU A 756 -17.66 18.87 23.41
N ALA A 757 -18.34 17.78 23.08
CA ALA A 757 -19.58 17.38 23.73
C ALA A 757 -19.38 17.06 25.22
N ALA A 758 -18.24 16.45 25.60
CA ALA A 758 -17.90 16.18 27.00
C ALA A 758 -17.74 17.46 27.84
N GLY A 759 -17.23 18.55 27.23
CA GLY A 759 -17.06 19.85 27.91
C GLY A 759 -18.31 20.75 27.95
N HIS A 760 -19.43 20.32 27.35
CA HIS A 760 -20.56 21.20 27.07
C HIS A 760 -21.24 21.76 28.33
N ARG A 761 -21.64 20.91 29.30
CA ARG A 761 -22.36 21.36 30.52
C ARG A 761 -21.58 22.40 31.32
N ARG A 762 -20.26 22.20 31.44
CA ARG A 762 -19.40 23.11 32.20
C ARG A 762 -19.27 24.47 31.52
N ARG A 763 -19.16 24.50 30.19
CA ARG A 763 -19.18 25.75 29.42
C ARG A 763 -20.51 26.49 29.50
N VAL A 764 -21.65 25.78 29.52
CA VAL A 764 -22.97 26.40 29.74
C VAL A 764 -23.00 27.13 31.07
N TYR A 765 -22.62 26.44 32.15
CA TYR A 765 -22.58 27.04 33.48
C TYR A 765 -21.68 28.29 33.54
N GLU A 766 -20.46 28.19 33.02
CA GLU A 766 -19.51 29.31 33.00
C GLU A 766 -20.00 30.49 32.15
N ALA A 767 -20.58 30.22 30.98
CA ALA A 767 -21.15 31.24 30.13
C ALA A 767 -22.35 31.94 30.79
N VAL A 768 -23.20 31.20 31.53
CA VAL A 768 -24.33 31.75 32.27
C VAL A 768 -23.84 32.65 33.42
N VAL A 769 -22.88 32.19 34.22
CA VAL A 769 -22.31 32.98 35.33
C VAL A 769 -21.59 34.23 34.82
N LEU A 770 -20.86 34.15 33.72
CA LEU A 770 -20.19 35.33 33.16
C LEU A 770 -21.19 36.31 32.54
N LYS A 771 -22.28 35.83 31.92
CA LYS A 771 -23.37 36.69 31.41
C LYS A 771 -24.08 37.43 32.54
N THR A 772 -24.34 36.79 33.68
CA THR A 772 -24.96 37.47 34.84
C THR A 772 -24.06 38.54 35.42
N LEU A 773 -22.74 38.37 35.32
CA LEU A 773 -21.74 39.37 35.69
C LEU A 773 -21.50 40.43 34.60
N GLY A 774 -22.30 40.46 33.53
CA GLY A 774 -22.25 41.50 32.49
C GLY A 774 -21.40 41.20 31.26
N ALA A 775 -20.90 39.97 31.08
CA ALA A 775 -20.16 39.61 29.87
C ALA A 775 -21.08 39.52 28.64
N THR A 776 -20.72 40.26 27.58
CA THR A 776 -21.45 40.21 26.30
C THR A 776 -21.16 38.93 25.52
N ARG A 777 -22.10 38.51 24.66
CA ARG A 777 -21.94 37.31 23.80
C ARG A 777 -20.67 37.37 22.95
N GLY A 778 -20.32 38.55 22.41
CA GLY A 778 -19.12 38.76 21.60
C GLY A 778 -17.82 38.58 22.39
N ARG A 779 -17.74 39.11 23.63
CA ARG A 779 -16.57 38.93 24.49
C ARG A 779 -16.36 37.47 24.88
N LEU A 780 -17.44 36.74 25.18
CA LEU A 780 -17.37 35.30 25.48
C LEU A 780 -16.92 34.49 24.26
N LEU A 781 -17.45 34.79 23.07
CA LEU A 781 -16.99 34.16 21.82
C LEU A 781 -15.50 34.42 21.58
N ALA A 782 -15.02 35.66 21.76
CA ALA A 782 -13.61 35.99 21.58
C ALA A 782 -12.69 35.27 22.58
N ALA A 783 -13.10 35.18 23.85
CA ALA A 783 -12.34 34.46 24.88
C ALA A 783 -12.26 32.95 24.57
N PHE A 784 -13.37 32.32 24.21
CA PHE A 784 -13.37 30.91 23.84
C PHE A 784 -12.66 30.64 22.51
N ALA A 785 -12.78 31.53 21.53
CA ALA A 785 -12.00 31.46 20.28
C ALA A 785 -10.50 31.45 20.56
N ALA A 786 -10.03 32.35 21.44
CA ALA A 786 -8.63 32.41 21.84
C ALA A 786 -8.18 31.15 22.60
N GLU A 787 -9.03 30.58 23.46
CA GLU A 787 -8.76 29.31 24.15
C GLU A 787 -8.57 28.16 23.14
N TYR A 788 -9.50 27.99 22.19
CA TYR A 788 -9.41 26.96 21.16
C TYR A 788 -8.24 27.19 20.20
N ALA A 789 -7.96 28.45 19.84
CA ALA A 789 -6.83 28.78 18.99
C ALA A 789 -5.50 28.46 19.67
N LEU A 790 -5.34 28.76 20.96
CA LEU A 790 -4.14 28.43 21.71
C LEU A 790 -3.95 26.92 21.85
N LEU A 791 -4.99 26.20 22.29
CA LEU A 791 -4.94 24.75 22.43
C LEU A 791 -4.71 24.07 21.08
N GLY A 792 -5.42 24.53 20.04
CA GLY A 792 -5.29 24.06 18.68
C GLY A 792 -3.89 24.30 18.12
N LEU A 793 -3.30 25.48 18.33
CA LEU A 793 -1.97 25.81 17.81
C LEU A 793 -0.88 24.96 18.46
N VAL A 794 -0.89 24.81 19.78
CA VAL A 794 0.12 23.98 20.45
C VAL A 794 -0.04 22.51 20.05
N THR A 795 -1.28 22.05 19.96
CA THR A 795 -1.57 20.69 19.47
C THR A 795 -1.14 20.54 18.01
N ALA A 796 -1.32 21.57 17.18
CA ALA A 796 -0.92 21.63 15.77
C ALA A 796 0.59 21.46 15.60
N VAL A 797 1.37 22.27 16.33
CA VAL A 797 2.83 22.21 16.33
C VAL A 797 3.31 20.85 16.82
N PHE A 798 2.74 20.34 17.91
CA PHE A 798 3.10 19.02 18.40
C PHE A 798 2.76 17.90 17.41
N GLY A 799 1.55 17.92 16.86
CA GLY A 799 1.10 16.95 15.88
C GLY A 799 1.96 16.97 14.62
N LEU A 800 2.44 18.15 14.22
CA LEU A 800 3.42 18.29 13.14
C LEU A 800 4.74 17.59 13.50
N VAL A 801 5.32 17.88 14.67
CA VAL A 801 6.61 17.29 15.08
C VAL A 801 6.52 15.77 15.26
N VAL A 802 5.58 15.29 16.08
CA VAL A 802 5.47 13.86 16.39
C VAL A 802 4.86 13.08 15.24
N GLY A 803 3.92 13.65 14.50
CA GLY A 803 3.43 13.05 13.26
C GLY A 803 4.53 12.89 12.22
N SER A 804 5.45 13.86 12.10
CA SER A 804 6.60 13.76 11.21
C SER A 804 7.61 12.71 11.66
N LEU A 805 7.91 12.65 12.96
CA LEU A 805 8.79 11.60 13.51
C LEU A 805 8.18 10.20 13.33
N ALA A 806 6.86 10.07 13.55
CA ALA A 806 6.16 8.82 13.32
C ALA A 806 6.16 8.44 11.83
N ALA A 807 5.89 9.39 10.93
CA ALA A 807 5.96 9.15 9.48
C ALA A 807 7.37 8.76 9.03
N TRP A 808 8.40 9.43 9.53
CA TRP A 808 9.79 9.09 9.26
C TRP A 808 10.11 7.67 9.68
N ALA A 809 9.84 7.32 10.94
CA ALA A 809 10.09 5.97 11.45
C ALA A 809 9.31 4.89 10.68
N VAL A 810 8.05 5.16 10.30
CA VAL A 810 7.25 4.21 9.50
C VAL A 810 7.79 4.12 8.06
N ALA A 811 8.14 5.23 7.42
CA ALA A 811 8.67 5.25 6.07
C ALA A 811 10.01 4.50 5.98
N THR A 812 10.96 4.83 6.85
CA THR A 812 12.33 4.27 6.77
C THR A 812 12.43 2.86 7.34
N GLU A 813 11.90 2.60 8.53
CA GLU A 813 12.12 1.32 9.23
C GLU A 813 11.12 0.24 8.82
N ILE A 814 9.86 0.63 8.58
CA ILE A 814 8.78 -0.33 8.28
C ILE A 814 8.63 -0.51 6.78
N MET A 815 8.43 0.59 6.04
CA MET A 815 8.17 0.53 4.60
C MET A 815 9.45 0.42 3.77
N ARG A 816 10.61 0.77 4.36
CA ARG A 816 11.91 0.85 3.68
C ARG A 816 11.86 1.74 2.44
N ILE A 817 11.26 2.92 2.61
CA ILE A 817 11.15 3.95 1.57
C ILE A 817 11.82 5.23 2.04
N ASP A 818 12.25 6.05 1.08
CA ASP A 818 12.84 7.35 1.38
C ASP A 818 11.79 8.29 1.97
N PHE A 819 12.06 8.79 3.17
CA PHE A 819 11.18 9.74 3.82
C PHE A 819 11.30 11.12 3.15
N TRP A 820 10.17 11.61 2.63
CA TRP A 820 10.06 12.97 2.14
C TRP A 820 9.23 13.82 3.11
N PHE A 821 9.85 14.88 3.62
CA PHE A 821 9.12 15.86 4.40
C PHE A 821 8.41 16.85 3.46
N ASP A 822 7.09 16.72 3.33
CA ASP A 822 6.22 17.67 2.63
C ASP A 822 5.69 18.74 3.60
N PRO A 823 6.35 19.91 3.74
CA PRO A 823 5.92 20.96 4.65
C PRO A 823 4.56 21.54 4.29
N VAL A 824 4.19 21.51 3.00
CA VAL A 824 2.92 22.07 2.51
C VAL A 824 1.77 21.14 2.91
N GLY A 825 1.90 19.84 2.63
CA GLY A 825 0.91 18.84 3.02
C GLY A 825 0.75 18.75 4.55
N ALA A 826 1.85 18.66 5.28
CA ALA A 826 1.83 18.55 6.74
C ALA A 826 1.34 19.84 7.42
N GLY A 827 1.78 21.00 6.94
CA GLY A 827 1.30 22.31 7.40
C GLY A 827 -0.18 22.53 7.06
N GLY A 828 -0.62 22.09 5.88
CA GLY A 828 -2.02 22.11 5.46
C GLY A 828 -2.91 21.25 6.36
N ALA A 829 -2.50 20.03 6.67
CA ALA A 829 -3.22 19.15 7.60
C ALA A 829 -3.32 19.76 9.01
N ALA A 830 -2.23 20.34 9.52
CA ALA A 830 -2.22 21.03 10.81
C ALA A 830 -3.12 22.28 10.82
N LEU A 831 -3.12 23.07 9.74
CA LEU A 831 -3.97 24.24 9.58
C LEU A 831 -5.45 23.85 9.51
N VAL A 832 -5.79 22.83 8.73
CA VAL A 832 -7.17 22.32 8.63
C VAL A 832 -7.67 21.84 9.99
N ALA A 833 -6.85 21.10 10.74
CA ALA A 833 -7.21 20.65 12.09
C ALA A 833 -7.37 21.82 13.08
N LEU A 834 -6.51 22.84 13.00
CA LEU A 834 -6.64 24.07 13.79
C LEU A 834 -7.96 24.79 13.49
N VAL A 835 -8.26 25.00 12.21
CA VAL A 835 -9.50 25.63 11.76
C VAL A 835 -10.72 24.82 12.21
N LEU A 836 -10.70 23.49 12.01
CA LEU A 836 -11.79 22.61 12.47
C LEU A 836 -11.98 22.67 13.98
N THR A 837 -10.90 22.74 14.76
CA THR A 837 -10.96 22.88 16.22
C THR A 837 -11.65 24.17 16.63
N ILE A 838 -11.27 25.28 16.00
CA ILE A 838 -11.87 26.59 16.26
C ILE A 838 -13.34 26.59 15.84
N VAL A 839 -13.66 26.13 14.63
CA VAL A 839 -15.01 26.10 14.09
C VAL A 839 -15.93 25.22 14.93
N LEU A 840 -15.56 23.97 15.20
CA LEU A 840 -16.39 23.06 16.00
C LEU A 840 -16.54 23.55 17.44
N GLY A 841 -15.46 24.09 18.02
CA GLY A 841 -15.49 24.72 19.34
C GLY A 841 -16.45 25.90 19.40
N LEU A 842 -16.44 26.76 18.38
CA LEU A 842 -17.31 27.93 18.27
C LEU A 842 -18.76 27.57 17.97
N VAL A 843 -19.03 26.60 17.10
CA VAL A 843 -20.40 26.11 16.83
C VAL A 843 -21.04 25.58 18.11
N GLY A 844 -20.28 24.80 18.90
CA GLY A 844 -20.72 24.34 20.21
C GLY A 844 -21.01 25.51 21.16
N THR A 845 -20.14 26.51 21.16
CA THR A 845 -20.26 27.72 22.00
C THR A 845 -21.43 28.62 21.59
N TRP A 846 -21.71 28.76 20.30
CA TRP A 846 -22.78 29.61 19.78
C TRP A 846 -24.16 29.08 20.17
N ARG A 847 -24.36 27.75 20.09
CA ARG A 847 -25.56 27.09 20.61
C ARG A 847 -25.75 27.35 22.12
N ILE A 848 -24.68 27.24 22.90
CA ILE A 848 -24.70 27.52 24.35
C ILE A 848 -25.09 28.97 24.65
N LEU A 849 -24.57 29.92 23.88
CA LEU A 849 -24.84 31.34 24.09
C LEU A 849 -26.30 31.74 23.77
N GLY A 850 -27.05 30.89 23.07
CA GLY A 850 -28.49 31.04 22.84
C GLY A 850 -29.37 30.70 24.04
N GLU A 851 -28.87 29.98 25.04
CA GLU A 851 -29.68 29.59 26.21
C GLU A 851 -29.94 30.78 27.17
N THR A 852 -31.15 30.80 27.73
CA THR A 852 -31.62 31.83 28.65
C THR A 852 -31.02 31.63 30.06
N PRO A 853 -30.31 32.63 30.62
CA PRO A 853 -29.70 32.53 31.96
C PRO A 853 -30.72 32.19 33.06
N ALA A 854 -31.95 32.71 32.93
CA ALA A 854 -33.02 32.57 33.92
C ALA A 854 -33.40 31.12 34.23
N ARG A 855 -33.31 30.20 33.25
CA ARG A 855 -33.67 28.79 33.45
C ARG A 855 -32.63 28.03 34.29
N HIS A 856 -31.37 28.43 34.20
CA HIS A 856 -30.27 27.79 34.92
C HIS A 856 -30.07 28.40 36.31
N LEU A 857 -30.28 29.70 36.47
CA LEU A 857 -30.21 30.38 37.77
C LEU A 857 -31.36 30.01 38.71
N ARG A 858 -32.51 29.58 38.19
CA ARG A 858 -33.64 29.09 39.00
C ARG A 858 -33.43 27.69 39.60
N ASN A 859 -32.48 26.93 39.05
CA ASN A 859 -32.20 25.55 39.46
C ASN A 859 -30.87 25.44 40.23
N LEU A 860 -30.18 26.57 40.45
CA LEU A 860 -29.06 26.72 41.40
C LEU A 860 -29.62 27.13 42.75
#